data_AF-A0A4D9DCB9-F1
#
_entry.id   AF-A0A4D9DCB9-F1
#
_cell.length_a   1.000
_cell.length_b   1.000
_cell.length_c   1.000
_cell.angle_alpha   90.00
_cell.angle_beta   90.00
_cell.angle_gamma   90.00
#
_symmetry.space_group_name_H-M   'P 1'
#
loop_
_entity.id
_entity.type
_entity.pdbx_description
1 polymer ?
#
loop_
_entity_poly.entity_id
_entity_poly.type
_entity_poly.pdbx_seq_one_letter_code
_entity_poly.pdbx_strand_id
1 'polypeptide(L)'
;MAIPRSSNNEEGGQPPGREKKKEIWNMATFALMCAEPFIDNTELEMGHVAQSASLLGFLLNKMISDRRSRGRLDLFRDADLLTLGKGMRLLEPCIELSTAEIKDTSAFQDLLLKVVKGIEDMAPGETLLLPGGWDGNAGASTVVHLIERPSVDSYAFVTCNAGQGLAYHVSAPAESPKMKYKTCLRLENIASARMTSMAFWATALSQWVKARSDYHRVEVLYDVLLPWLISDSPAALEGGIPVYRTPPPRRLLLPQGLIETRNDPAADWRTPARAGSTPYKSLWEGLRYYYRRQGLSQAQLKQLSFLFRQELLIKVQADLNSLKNGEVVQPVRPYHEILNGARLVNAAQQHFGLEHLAGHYVGVFFGSKESTDSVSFARFLAETYDRVRSRTDTGASVFPDAGPFSVLYVSQDRTGSEFWSFFREAMPPTWLAIPYQETALRAEVQRLFGVTTLPTLIVIGPDGRAVTAEGRVRVLADPAGTQFPWRDPPALERPDATDMEGTSEGPQDKGAEMAAVGPTISTKEVQLIRYGCRDLGLRAVKENRAGRLGLEGLIGVREMIEFVEREVQSLSLEDDEAATGDGCLPPRLGAEVICESEKNATTLHKPYALPGFDLLKGSGMGNFAGKAAGIRRPQLANLLEVPESVSSPELAIAAMMRCEAVVRSLVERAQDGSSSSRLILQLQALHMIDATFTQVLPVPKAPDAPDAATCIWRLRLSRDTQRRALTLVYSLLLTFVTLWQAVDLPPRAAECERALVATAALALYDRILRTAAFDTQLAVTAVLEDDGGYYLSSAVTRGNKPLEHLAARLELVRPEHTVVRSQLLAYLTGTQKMNRYPLFELRQPAQVEFKKYGPSLTFLRRLLERCGYELIPRDTPESPSEMEALMEWMLGDATALANEHPEFALTRDVVALYKFLVTMESREAELMRRRVSTEENRYMSWSLSFDDEGGGRFAHSLHPTALRWEVTNFRGLDKDTADVNISGFGGRKLQWGEGAAVQSPADVARILPGLTSASEDDILHTEKLPTFGDTLSREESETLLSYLTVEYIRIPLVVSFFASRDRHTYLFNPDLQALLRAVLFEPGAWIPPSGHQPVTLVPVRRTAEQKRQNDIANMLNAKRARQGEKEGGILATTPGLFLNELKHAPKGVLGPLLAMFHSISDMAKAPVNSPEASYILYIISLAVATEAMLEMFASEAIIGLFRCTRTCKHTDTN
;
A
#
# COMPACT_ATOMS: atom_id res chain seq x y z
N MET A 1 30.20 -5.54 26.86
CA MET A 1 29.01 -6.14 26.21
C MET A 1 29.16 -7.65 26.29
N ALA A 2 28.40 -8.29 27.16
CA ALA A 2 28.24 -9.75 27.17
C ALA A 2 27.09 -10.08 26.21
N ILE A 3 27.31 -11.00 25.28
CA ILE A 3 26.31 -11.48 24.33
C ILE A 3 25.60 -12.67 25.00
N PRO A 4 24.26 -12.73 25.05
CA PRO A 4 23.56 -13.90 25.57
C PRO A 4 23.72 -15.10 24.61
N ARG A 5 24.03 -16.28 25.17
CA ARG A 5 24.17 -17.56 24.44
C ARG A 5 22.79 -18.02 23.96
N SER A 6 22.61 -18.24 22.65
CA SER A 6 21.47 -19.00 22.09
C SER A 6 21.90 -20.43 21.72
N SER A 7 20.98 -21.35 21.93
CA SER A 7 21.10 -22.82 21.87
C SER A 7 21.40 -23.39 20.48
N ASN A 8 22.12 -24.52 20.50
CA ASN A 8 22.44 -25.41 19.38
C ASN A 8 21.23 -25.74 18.49
N ASN A 9 21.42 -25.66 17.17
CA ASN A 9 20.77 -26.55 16.21
C ASN A 9 21.83 -26.98 15.19
N GLU A 10 22.06 -28.29 15.15
CA GLU A 10 22.88 -28.99 14.15
C GLU A 10 22.09 -29.07 12.83
N GLU A 11 22.67 -28.63 11.71
CA GLU A 11 22.41 -29.19 10.38
C GLU A 11 23.40 -28.64 9.35
N GLY A 12 24.06 -29.54 8.60
CA GLY A 12 24.68 -29.26 7.28
C GLY A 12 26.09 -28.67 7.26
N GLY A 13 27.10 -29.51 6.96
CA GLY A 13 28.50 -29.12 6.86
C GLY A 13 28.85 -28.18 5.69
N GLN A 14 29.47 -27.04 6.04
CA GLN A 14 30.47 -26.31 5.25
C GLN A 14 31.57 -25.87 6.22
N PRO A 15 32.87 -25.86 5.81
CA PRO A 15 33.93 -25.40 6.70
C PRO A 15 33.75 -23.90 7.01
N PRO A 16 34.05 -23.43 8.24
CA PRO A 16 33.85 -22.04 8.62
C PRO A 16 34.82 -21.15 7.83
N GLY A 17 34.30 -20.43 6.82
CA GLY A 17 35.03 -19.37 6.15
C GLY A 17 35.37 -18.24 7.12
N ARG A 18 36.59 -17.69 7.03
CA ARG A 18 37.03 -16.48 7.76
C ARG A 18 35.95 -15.39 7.65
N GLU A 19 35.31 -15.00 8.75
CA GLU A 19 34.48 -13.80 8.80
C GLU A 19 35.37 -12.57 8.54
N LYS A 20 35.33 -12.00 7.33
CA LYS A 20 35.95 -10.70 7.03
C LYS A 20 35.29 -9.63 7.91
N LYS A 21 36.11 -8.86 8.62
CA LYS A 21 35.72 -7.66 9.39
C LYS A 21 35.07 -6.67 8.42
N LYS A 22 33.76 -6.42 8.54
CA LYS A 22 33.02 -5.55 7.60
C LYS A 22 33.39 -4.07 7.78
N GLU A 23 33.69 -3.42 6.67
CA GLU A 23 34.09 -2.02 6.56
C GLU A 23 32.90 -1.07 6.76
N ILE A 24 33.15 0.14 7.28
CA ILE A 24 32.06 1.08 7.66
C ILE A 24 31.16 1.51 6.49
N TRP A 25 31.70 1.59 5.26
CA TRP A 25 30.92 1.98 4.08
C TRP A 25 29.93 0.92 3.63
N ASN A 26 30.10 -0.33 4.08
CA ASN A 26 29.19 -1.44 3.78
C ASN A 26 27.96 -1.46 4.72
N MET A 27 27.83 -0.52 5.66
CA MET A 27 26.63 -0.36 6.48
C MET A 27 25.57 0.48 5.75
N ALA A 28 24.32 0.00 5.68
CA ALA A 28 23.20 0.74 5.06
C ALA A 28 23.07 2.17 5.62
N THR A 29 23.19 2.35 6.94
CA THR A 29 23.14 3.66 7.59
C THR A 29 24.22 4.63 7.08
N PHE A 30 25.40 4.15 6.66
CA PHE A 30 26.42 5.00 6.04
C PHE A 30 25.90 5.62 4.74
N ALA A 31 25.28 4.83 3.86
CA ALA A 31 24.64 5.32 2.65
C ALA A 31 23.50 6.32 2.97
N LEU A 32 22.63 5.99 3.92
CA LEU A 32 21.52 6.87 4.34
C LEU A 32 22.00 8.21 4.94
N MET A 33 23.19 8.24 5.56
CA MET A 33 23.75 9.45 6.16
C MET A 33 24.54 10.29 5.16
N CYS A 34 25.38 9.64 4.35
CA CYS A 34 26.45 10.26 3.58
C CYS A 34 26.13 10.36 2.07
N ALA A 35 25.21 9.52 1.57
CA ALA A 35 24.87 9.45 0.14
C ALA A 35 23.40 9.76 -0.18
N GLU A 36 22.58 10.17 0.79
CA GLU A 36 21.13 10.44 0.65
C GLU A 36 20.72 11.24 -0.61
N PRO A 37 21.46 12.29 -1.06
CA PRO A 37 21.08 13.02 -2.26
C PRO A 37 21.30 12.27 -3.59
N PHE A 38 22.01 11.14 -3.54
CA PHE A 38 22.58 10.44 -4.69
C PHE A 38 22.09 8.98 -4.83
N ILE A 39 21.23 8.51 -3.92
CA ILE A 39 20.76 7.12 -3.86
C ILE A 39 19.26 6.98 -4.13
N ASP A 40 18.63 8.00 -4.72
CA ASP A 40 17.19 8.02 -5.04
C ASP A 40 16.82 6.88 -6.02
N ASN A 41 15.75 6.13 -5.71
CA ASN A 41 15.28 4.93 -6.42
C ASN A 41 16.30 3.79 -6.53
N THR A 42 17.13 3.59 -5.50
CA THR A 42 18.07 2.47 -5.43
C THR A 42 17.78 1.58 -4.22
N GLU A 43 18.29 0.33 -4.21
CA GLU A 43 18.17 -0.56 -3.04
C GLU A 43 18.92 -0.02 -1.81
N LEU A 44 19.84 0.93 -1.99
CA LEU A 44 20.55 1.63 -0.91
C LEU A 44 19.64 2.55 -0.07
N GLU A 45 18.40 2.78 -0.51
CA GLU A 45 17.36 3.45 0.29
C GLU A 45 16.88 2.58 1.46
N MET A 46 17.06 1.26 1.36
CA MET A 46 16.64 0.31 2.38
C MET A 46 17.63 0.34 3.55
N GLY A 47 17.11 0.49 4.77
CA GLY A 47 17.89 0.39 5.98
C GLY A 47 17.01 0.04 7.16
N HIS A 48 17.61 -0.38 8.28
CA HIS A 48 16.89 -0.83 9.46
C HIS A 48 17.03 0.17 10.62
N VAL A 49 15.94 0.46 11.34
CA VAL A 49 15.94 1.43 12.46
C VAL A 49 16.96 1.04 13.53
N ALA A 50 17.02 -0.25 13.91
CA ALA A 50 17.99 -0.73 14.90
C ALA A 50 19.45 -0.42 14.51
N GLN A 51 19.81 -0.58 13.23
CA GLN A 51 21.16 -0.29 12.75
C GLN A 51 21.44 1.22 12.78
N SER A 52 20.45 2.03 12.41
CA SER A 52 20.55 3.49 12.47
C SER A 52 20.68 4.00 13.91
N ALA A 53 19.88 3.46 14.84
CA ALA A 53 19.94 3.77 16.26
C ALA A 53 21.26 3.33 16.89
N SER A 54 21.76 2.13 16.56
CA SER A 54 23.03 1.62 17.08
C SER A 54 24.21 2.47 16.63
N LEU A 55 24.27 2.85 15.35
CA LEU A 55 25.33 3.71 14.83
C LEU A 55 25.27 5.12 15.44
N LEU A 56 24.07 5.70 15.55
CA LEU A 56 23.88 7.00 16.21
C LEU A 56 24.29 6.97 17.69
N GLY A 57 23.93 5.91 18.42
CA GLY A 57 24.34 5.70 19.81
C GLY A 57 25.85 5.59 19.95
N PHE A 58 26.51 4.84 19.07
CA PHE A 58 27.97 4.74 19.02
C PHE A 58 28.62 6.10 18.76
N LEU A 59 28.14 6.86 17.77
CA LEU A 59 28.67 8.18 17.44
C LEU A 59 28.46 9.16 18.60
N LEU A 60 27.29 9.18 19.24
CA LEU A 60 27.02 9.98 20.43
C LEU A 60 27.99 9.64 21.57
N ASN A 61 28.16 8.35 21.87
CA ASN A 61 29.08 7.91 22.91
C ASN A 61 30.52 8.32 22.61
N LYS A 62 30.95 8.20 21.34
CA LYS A 62 32.28 8.62 20.91
C LYS A 62 32.47 10.13 21.11
N MET A 63 31.49 10.94 20.71
CA MET A 63 31.52 12.40 20.91
C MET A 63 31.59 12.81 22.39
N ILE A 64 31.02 12.01 23.31
CA ILE A 64 31.01 12.28 24.76
C ILE A 64 32.30 11.78 25.44
N SER A 65 32.75 10.58 25.09
CA SER A 65 33.77 9.82 25.83
C SER A 65 35.19 10.01 25.28
N ASP A 66 35.35 10.18 23.97
CA ASP A 66 36.68 10.34 23.37
C ASP A 66 37.15 11.80 23.47
N ARG A 67 38.34 12.02 24.06
CA ARG A 67 38.88 13.36 24.32
C ARG A 67 39.11 14.17 23.04
N ARG A 68 39.50 13.50 21.94
CA ARG A 68 39.74 14.17 20.64
C ARG A 68 38.42 14.59 19.99
N SER A 69 37.44 13.69 19.97
CA SER A 69 36.11 13.95 19.42
C SER A 69 35.34 15.02 20.23
N ARG A 70 35.40 14.94 21.56
CA ARG A 70 34.82 15.92 22.49
C ARG A 70 35.41 17.31 22.31
N GLY A 71 36.72 17.40 22.03
CA GLY A 71 37.42 18.66 21.78
C GLY A 71 36.96 19.43 20.54
N ARG A 72 36.15 18.82 19.65
CA ARG A 72 35.58 19.48 18.45
C ARG A 72 34.17 20.04 18.68
N LEU A 73 33.57 19.82 19.85
CA LEU A 73 32.23 20.29 20.21
C LEU A 73 32.27 21.71 20.79
N ASP A 74 32.81 22.67 20.04
CA ASP A 74 33.09 24.03 20.52
C ASP A 74 31.84 24.79 21.02
N LEU A 75 30.64 24.40 20.56
CA LEU A 75 29.38 25.02 20.96
C LEU A 75 28.70 24.35 22.16
N PHE A 76 29.28 23.29 22.73
CA PHE A 76 28.66 22.50 23.79
C PHE A 76 29.34 22.74 25.13
N ARG A 77 28.55 23.03 26.15
CA ARG A 77 28.98 23.09 27.55
C ARG A 77 28.87 21.71 28.20
N ASP A 78 29.48 21.52 29.36
CA ASP A 78 29.38 20.23 30.08
C ASP A 78 27.93 19.82 30.39
N ALA A 79 27.04 20.78 30.65
CA ALA A 79 25.60 20.53 30.82
C ALA A 79 24.92 20.04 29.52
N ASP A 80 25.37 20.50 28.35
CA ASP A 80 24.85 20.06 27.05
C ASP A 80 25.29 18.63 26.75
N LEU A 81 26.49 18.23 27.20
CA LEU A 81 27.01 16.86 27.05
C LEU A 81 26.20 15.84 27.87
N LEU A 82 25.75 16.23 29.08
CA LEU A 82 24.81 15.42 29.87
C LEU A 82 23.48 15.25 29.12
N THR A 83 23.03 16.28 28.41
CA THR A 83 21.81 16.22 27.59
C THR A 83 21.98 15.28 26.40
N LEU A 84 23.13 15.30 25.72
CA LEU A 84 23.47 14.30 24.69
C LEU A 84 23.47 12.88 25.25
N GLY A 85 23.98 12.69 26.47
CA GLY A 85 23.95 11.41 27.18
C GLY A 85 22.53 10.90 27.45
N LYS A 86 21.57 11.80 27.77
CA LYS A 86 20.15 11.45 27.93
C LYS A 86 19.54 11.00 26.61
N GLY A 87 19.76 11.75 25.52
CA GLY A 87 19.24 11.39 24.20
C GLY A 87 19.83 10.08 23.65
N MET A 88 21.07 9.75 24.01
CA MET A 88 21.68 8.45 23.70
C MET A 88 20.93 7.28 24.37
N ARG A 89 20.49 7.44 25.62
CA ARG A 89 19.72 6.39 26.33
C ARG A 89 18.33 6.14 25.72
N LEU A 90 17.73 7.16 25.09
CA LEU A 90 16.45 7.00 24.37
C LEU A 90 16.53 6.01 23.20
N LEU A 91 17.73 5.76 22.66
CA LEU A 91 17.91 4.85 21.53
C LEU A 91 17.83 3.37 21.95
N GLU A 92 18.07 3.05 23.21
CA GLU A 92 18.13 1.66 23.70
C GLU A 92 16.77 0.93 23.59
N PRO A 93 15.64 1.49 24.07
CA PRO A 93 14.32 0.88 23.83
C PRO A 93 14.00 0.71 22.35
N CYS A 94 14.41 1.69 21.53
CA CYS A 94 14.17 1.64 20.09
C CYS A 94 14.96 0.51 19.40
N ILE A 95 16.20 0.24 19.85
CA ILE A 95 17.01 -0.89 19.37
C ILE A 95 16.35 -2.19 19.78
N GLU A 96 16.04 -2.36 21.08
CA GLU A 96 15.44 -3.60 21.61
C GLU A 96 14.15 -3.98 20.89
N LEU A 97 13.21 -3.04 20.76
CA LEU A 97 11.92 -3.27 20.10
C LEU A 97 12.10 -3.59 18.62
N SER A 98 13.02 -2.91 17.94
CA SER A 98 13.28 -3.13 16.51
C SER A 98 13.98 -4.47 16.23
N THR A 99 14.62 -5.08 17.22
CA THR A 99 15.28 -6.39 17.11
C THR A 99 14.41 -7.56 17.58
N ALA A 100 13.20 -7.30 18.08
CA ALA A 100 12.33 -8.35 18.57
C ALA A 100 11.79 -9.21 17.40
N GLU A 101 12.07 -10.51 17.41
CA GLU A 101 11.50 -11.46 16.45
C GLU A 101 10.10 -11.90 16.89
N ILE A 102 9.07 -11.47 16.16
CA ILE A 102 7.68 -11.90 16.42
C ILE A 102 7.34 -13.08 15.51
N LYS A 103 7.40 -14.29 16.06
CA LYS A 103 7.08 -15.53 15.34
C LYS A 103 5.62 -15.98 15.52
N ASP A 104 5.00 -15.61 16.64
CA ASP A 104 3.65 -16.03 17.01
C ASP A 104 2.86 -14.93 17.75
N THR A 105 1.58 -15.21 17.99
CA THR A 105 0.67 -14.28 18.68
C THR A 105 1.10 -14.01 20.13
N SER A 106 1.72 -14.98 20.81
CA SER A 106 2.24 -14.81 22.17
C SER A 106 3.40 -13.81 22.22
N ALA A 107 4.38 -13.92 21.32
CA ALA A 107 5.49 -12.99 21.22
C ALA A 107 5.02 -11.56 20.92
N PHE A 108 3.96 -11.41 20.11
CA PHE A 108 3.33 -10.10 19.88
C PHE A 108 2.67 -9.55 21.14
N GLN A 109 1.97 -10.39 21.91
CA GLN A 109 1.35 -10.00 23.16
C GLN A 109 2.38 -9.59 24.21
N ASP A 110 3.51 -10.31 24.31
CA ASP A 110 4.61 -9.96 25.21
C ASP A 110 5.24 -8.60 24.85
N LEU A 111 5.43 -8.34 23.55
CA LEU A 111 5.91 -7.05 23.07
C LEU A 111 4.94 -5.92 23.41
N LEU A 112 3.63 -6.14 23.18
CA LEU A 112 2.58 -5.18 23.49
C LEU A 112 2.56 -4.85 24.99
N LEU A 113 2.60 -5.86 25.86
CA LEU A 113 2.67 -5.69 27.30
C LEU A 113 3.91 -4.93 27.73
N LYS A 114 5.08 -5.22 27.12
CA LYS A 114 6.33 -4.50 27.39
C LYS A 114 6.23 -3.01 27.05
N VAL A 115 5.65 -2.67 25.89
CA VAL A 115 5.47 -1.28 25.46
C VAL A 115 4.51 -0.53 26.37
N VAL A 116 3.33 -1.09 26.64
CA VAL A 116 2.32 -0.42 27.49
C VAL A 116 2.83 -0.24 28.91
N LYS A 117 3.45 -1.27 29.50
CA LYS A 117 4.05 -1.18 30.83
C LYS A 117 5.18 -0.13 30.88
N GLY A 118 6.01 -0.07 29.83
CA GLY A 118 7.05 0.95 29.73
C GLY A 118 6.51 2.39 29.71
N ILE A 119 5.29 2.60 29.19
CA ILE A 119 4.62 3.91 29.18
C ILE A 119 3.95 4.22 30.53
N GLU A 120 3.40 3.20 31.20
CA GLU A 120 2.81 3.31 32.54
C GLU A 120 3.87 3.67 33.59
N ASP A 121 5.05 3.05 33.51
CA ASP A 121 6.16 3.21 34.44
C ASP A 121 6.92 4.56 34.28
N MET A 122 6.60 5.36 33.24
CA MET A 122 7.27 6.65 32.99
C MET A 122 7.06 7.64 34.13
N ALA A 123 8.12 8.27 34.64
CA ALA A 123 7.98 9.36 35.61
C ALA A 123 7.55 10.68 34.92
N PRO A 124 6.89 11.63 35.63
CA PRO A 124 6.65 12.97 35.09
C PRO A 124 7.96 13.65 34.66
N GLY A 125 8.00 14.16 33.43
CA GLY A 125 9.17 14.73 32.77
C GLY A 125 10.01 13.72 31.97
N GLU A 126 9.69 12.43 32.01
CA GLU A 126 10.36 11.40 31.23
C GLU A 126 9.87 11.39 29.76
N THR A 127 10.73 10.90 28.87
CA THR A 127 10.45 10.75 27.44
C THR A 127 10.85 9.35 27.00
N LEU A 128 9.99 8.71 26.20
CA LEU A 128 10.23 7.41 25.60
C LEU A 128 10.23 7.54 24.08
N LEU A 129 11.17 6.87 23.42
CA LEU A 129 11.29 6.83 21.95
C LEU A 129 10.90 5.43 21.46
N LEU A 130 9.86 5.36 20.65
CA LEU A 130 9.34 4.10 20.11
C LEU A 130 9.43 4.08 18.58
N PRO A 131 9.92 2.99 17.98
CA PRO A 131 9.84 2.79 16.54
C PRO A 131 8.38 2.53 16.11
N GLY A 132 8.09 2.85 14.85
CA GLY A 132 6.79 2.59 14.24
C GLY A 132 6.85 2.67 12.72
N GLY A 133 5.69 2.58 12.09
CA GLY A 133 5.57 2.59 10.65
C GLY A 133 4.42 1.70 10.20
N TRP A 134 4.34 1.48 8.89
CA TRP A 134 3.26 0.73 8.26
C TRP A 134 3.74 -0.18 7.12
N ASP A 135 5.02 -0.57 7.07
CA ASP A 135 5.54 -1.51 6.07
C ASP A 135 6.84 -2.15 6.61
N GLY A 136 6.80 -2.69 7.84
CA GLY A 136 7.96 -3.32 8.46
C GLY A 136 9.04 -2.36 9.01
N ASN A 137 10.20 -2.93 9.34
CA ASN A 137 11.34 -2.22 9.95
C ASN A 137 12.30 -1.59 8.94
N ALA A 138 12.03 -1.71 7.64
CA ALA A 138 12.90 -1.25 6.57
C ALA A 138 12.15 -0.56 5.43
N GLY A 139 12.63 0.60 4.97
CA GLY A 139 12.11 1.32 3.80
C GLY A 139 11.56 2.72 4.08
N ALA A 140 10.68 3.22 3.20
CA ALA A 140 10.19 4.62 3.21
C ALA A 140 8.96 4.88 4.12
N SER A 141 8.47 3.85 4.80
CA SER A 141 7.29 3.83 5.69
C SER A 141 7.65 3.98 7.17
N THR A 142 8.95 4.06 7.49
CA THR A 142 9.43 4.05 8.86
C THR A 142 9.24 5.40 9.54
N VAL A 143 8.58 5.37 10.69
CA VAL A 143 8.30 6.52 11.54
C VAL A 143 8.82 6.25 12.94
N VAL A 144 9.11 7.31 13.69
CA VAL A 144 9.51 7.17 15.10
C VAL A 144 8.59 8.06 15.94
N HIS A 145 8.16 7.56 17.08
CA HIS A 145 7.25 8.24 18.00
C HIS A 145 7.99 8.63 19.28
N LEU A 146 7.78 9.86 19.75
CA LEU A 146 8.17 10.27 21.10
C LEU A 146 6.91 10.35 21.97
N ILE A 147 6.95 9.68 23.12
CA ILE A 147 5.95 9.82 24.17
C ILE A 147 6.60 10.63 25.27
N GLU A 148 5.96 11.72 25.66
CA GLU A 148 6.36 12.53 26.80
C GLU A 148 5.29 12.42 27.88
N ARG A 149 5.70 12.45 29.15
CA ARG A 149 4.78 12.54 30.29
C ARG A 149 4.93 13.91 30.97
N PRO A 150 4.28 15.00 30.49
CA PRO A 150 4.41 16.32 31.10
C PRO A 150 3.92 16.40 32.55
N SER A 151 2.87 15.67 32.89
CA SER A 151 2.27 15.65 34.23
C SER A 151 1.84 14.24 34.63
N VAL A 152 1.33 14.07 35.85
CA VAL A 152 0.84 12.76 36.32
C VAL A 152 -0.35 12.28 35.48
N ASP A 153 -1.21 13.21 35.05
CA ASP A 153 -2.51 12.92 34.41
C ASP A 153 -2.53 13.11 32.88
N SER A 154 -1.45 13.66 32.31
CA SER A 154 -1.38 13.97 30.89
C SER A 154 -0.11 13.48 30.21
N TYR A 155 -0.28 13.01 28.98
CA TYR A 155 0.78 12.63 28.05
C TYR A 155 0.78 13.54 26.83
N ALA A 156 1.93 13.61 26.15
CA ALA A 156 2.04 14.16 24.81
C ALA A 156 2.61 13.11 23.86
N PHE A 157 2.09 13.09 22.64
CA PHE A 157 2.50 12.16 21.58
C PHE A 157 3.06 12.95 20.41
N VAL A 158 4.28 12.62 19.99
CA VAL A 158 4.92 13.26 18.84
C VAL A 158 5.25 12.20 17.80
N THR A 159 4.75 12.36 16.58
CA THR A 159 5.11 11.52 15.43
C THR A 159 6.17 12.22 14.58
N CYS A 160 7.32 11.56 14.39
CA CYS A 160 8.48 12.09 13.70
C CYS A 160 8.64 11.36 12.36
N ASN A 161 8.31 12.05 11.28
CA ASN A 161 8.25 11.48 9.94
C ASN A 161 9.04 12.33 8.94
N ALA A 162 9.93 11.70 8.20
CA ALA A 162 10.72 12.33 7.14
C ALA A 162 10.46 11.76 5.74
N GLY A 163 9.45 10.89 5.59
CA GLY A 163 9.15 10.11 4.41
C GLY A 163 7.70 10.17 3.95
N GLN A 164 7.13 9.01 3.62
CA GLN A 164 5.72 8.90 3.25
C GLN A 164 4.84 9.38 4.41
N GLY A 165 3.85 10.24 4.15
CA GLY A 165 3.01 10.85 5.19
C GLY A 165 3.35 12.29 5.59
N LEU A 166 4.42 12.87 5.03
CA LEU A 166 4.71 14.30 5.17
C LEU A 166 3.57 15.23 4.69
N ALA A 167 2.66 14.74 3.83
CA ALA A 167 1.47 15.48 3.42
C ALA A 167 0.51 15.81 4.59
N TYR A 168 0.56 15.03 5.69
CA TYR A 168 -0.21 15.28 6.90
C TYR A 168 0.49 16.25 7.87
N HIS A 169 1.73 16.66 7.57
CA HIS A 169 2.49 17.59 8.40
C HIS A 169 2.37 19.04 7.92
N VAL A 170 2.58 19.99 8.82
CA VAL A 170 2.56 21.43 8.49
C VAL A 170 3.61 21.73 7.42
N SER A 171 3.17 22.29 6.29
CA SER A 171 4.03 22.72 5.20
C SER A 171 4.01 24.24 5.04
N ALA A 172 5.10 24.80 4.51
CA ALA A 172 5.17 26.19 4.11
C ALA A 172 5.92 26.34 2.78
N PRO A 173 5.43 27.20 1.87
CA PRO A 173 6.25 27.70 0.78
C PRO A 173 7.37 28.55 1.41
N ALA A 174 8.62 28.13 1.27
CA ALA A 174 9.74 28.96 1.66
C ALA A 174 9.95 30.07 0.61
N GLU A 175 10.68 31.13 0.97
CA GLU A 175 11.23 32.15 0.04
C GLU A 175 12.22 31.56 -1.01
N SER A 176 12.32 30.24 -1.11
CA SER A 176 13.13 29.48 -2.06
C SER A 176 12.26 28.46 -2.80
N PRO A 177 12.66 27.97 -3.98
CA PRO A 177 11.82 27.13 -4.85
C PRO A 177 11.48 25.73 -4.29
N LYS A 178 11.71 25.47 -2.99
CA LYS A 178 11.55 24.15 -2.35
C LYS A 178 10.59 24.22 -1.18
N MET A 179 9.55 23.37 -1.22
CA MET A 179 8.60 23.21 -0.12
C MET A 179 9.30 22.66 1.13
N LYS A 180 8.98 23.22 2.30
CA LYS A 180 9.50 22.77 3.60
C LYS A 180 8.36 22.27 4.48
N TYR A 181 8.68 21.31 5.35
CA TYR A 181 7.74 20.68 6.27
C TYR A 181 8.29 20.73 7.71
N LYS A 182 7.40 20.75 8.69
CA LYS A 182 7.72 20.41 10.08
C LYS A 182 7.62 18.90 10.25
N THR A 183 8.75 18.21 10.30
CA THR A 183 8.85 16.73 10.32
C THR A 183 8.31 16.07 11.59
N CYS A 184 8.10 16.84 12.66
CA CYS A 184 7.56 16.35 13.92
C CYS A 184 6.18 16.98 14.13
N LEU A 185 5.14 16.15 14.30
CA LEU A 185 3.78 16.57 14.62
C LEU A 185 3.50 16.19 16.08
N ARG A 186 3.16 17.18 16.89
CA ARG A 186 2.90 17.03 18.33
C ARG A 186 1.40 17.10 18.62
N LEU A 187 0.95 16.22 19.53
CA LEU A 187 -0.37 16.19 20.14
C LEU A 187 -0.22 16.30 21.65
N GLU A 188 -0.85 17.30 22.26
CA GLU A 188 -0.81 17.54 23.71
C GLU A 188 -2.07 17.06 24.43
N ASN A 189 -2.04 17.06 25.76
CA ASN A 189 -3.19 16.80 26.65
C ASN A 189 -3.89 15.44 26.47
N ILE A 190 -3.12 14.38 26.18
CA ILE A 190 -3.67 13.04 26.02
C ILE A 190 -3.88 12.41 27.40
N ALA A 191 -5.11 11.93 27.66
CA ALA A 191 -5.45 11.26 28.91
C ALA A 191 -4.69 9.94 29.08
N SER A 192 -4.29 9.64 30.32
CA SER A 192 -3.54 8.40 30.65
C SER A 192 -4.25 7.14 30.13
N ALA A 193 -5.56 7.01 30.31
CA ALA A 193 -6.33 5.84 29.85
C ALA A 193 -6.33 5.64 28.32
N ARG A 194 -6.14 6.71 27.53
CA ARG A 194 -6.01 6.63 26.07
C ARG A 194 -4.60 6.21 25.69
N MET A 195 -3.60 6.80 26.34
CA MET A 195 -2.19 6.53 26.06
C MET A 195 -1.78 5.11 26.45
N THR A 196 -2.38 4.52 27.49
CA THR A 196 -2.08 3.14 27.93
C THR A 196 -3.06 2.10 27.35
N SER A 197 -3.89 2.49 26.37
CA SER A 197 -4.85 1.58 25.73
C SER A 197 -4.16 0.46 24.97
N MET A 198 -4.41 -0.79 25.40
CA MET A 198 -3.96 -1.99 24.71
C MET A 198 -4.46 -2.04 23.26
N ALA A 199 -5.68 -1.57 22.98
CA ALA A 199 -6.25 -1.58 21.63
C ALA A 199 -5.52 -0.61 20.69
N PHE A 200 -5.13 0.57 21.19
CA PHE A 200 -4.37 1.55 20.43
C PHE A 200 -2.99 0.99 20.06
N TRP A 201 -2.25 0.50 21.05
CA TRP A 201 -0.90 -0.02 20.83
C TRP A 201 -0.88 -1.33 20.06
N ALA A 202 -1.86 -2.22 20.25
CA ALA A 202 -2.01 -3.42 19.44
C ALA A 202 -2.18 -3.04 17.96
N THR A 203 -3.01 -2.03 17.67
CA THR A 203 -3.21 -1.55 16.31
C THR A 203 -1.94 -0.88 15.78
N ALA A 204 -1.37 0.08 16.51
CA ALA A 204 -0.15 0.80 16.10
C ALA A 204 1.06 -0.12 15.87
N LEU A 205 1.31 -1.07 16.77
CA LEU A 205 2.42 -2.03 16.62
C LEU A 205 2.12 -3.08 15.55
N SER A 206 0.85 -3.45 15.35
CA SER A 206 0.51 -4.39 14.27
C SER A 206 0.83 -3.83 12.90
N GLN A 207 0.65 -2.51 12.69
CA GLN A 207 1.05 -1.80 11.46
C GLN A 207 2.55 -1.95 11.20
N TRP A 208 3.35 -2.06 12.26
CA TRP A 208 4.79 -2.02 12.16
C TRP A 208 5.40 -3.42 12.07
N VAL A 209 4.91 -4.40 12.86
CA VAL A 209 5.59 -5.69 13.02
C VAL A 209 4.89 -6.87 12.34
N LYS A 210 3.61 -6.77 11.96
CA LYS A 210 2.94 -7.88 11.28
C LYS A 210 3.20 -7.86 9.78
N ALA A 211 3.00 -9.01 9.14
CA ALA A 211 3.04 -9.13 7.69
C ALA A 211 2.03 -8.18 7.02
N ARG A 212 2.45 -7.61 5.88
CA ARG A 212 1.73 -6.55 5.18
C ARG A 212 0.29 -6.96 4.86
N SER A 213 -0.66 -6.09 5.21
CA SER A 213 -2.09 -6.22 4.91
C SER A 213 -2.68 -4.88 4.46
N ASP A 214 -3.94 -4.85 3.98
CA ASP A 214 -4.65 -3.63 3.55
C ASP A 214 -4.73 -2.53 4.64
N TYR A 215 -4.50 -2.90 5.90
CA TYR A 215 -4.46 -1.98 7.02
C TYR A 215 -3.12 -1.26 7.16
N HIS A 216 -2.03 -1.76 6.57
CA HIS A 216 -0.67 -1.23 6.68
C HIS A 216 -0.49 -0.01 5.77
N ARG A 217 -1.00 1.14 6.22
CA ARG A 217 -1.01 2.37 5.43
C ARG A 217 -0.91 3.63 6.29
N VAL A 218 -0.43 4.69 5.66
CA VAL A 218 -0.22 5.99 6.31
C VAL A 218 -1.52 6.56 6.90
N GLU A 219 -2.66 6.34 6.25
CA GLU A 219 -3.98 6.81 6.69
C GLU A 219 -4.40 6.20 8.03
N VAL A 220 -4.00 4.95 8.35
CA VAL A 220 -4.39 4.35 9.64
C VAL A 220 -3.73 5.08 10.80
N LEU A 221 -2.46 5.47 10.65
CA LEU A 221 -1.81 6.32 11.66
C LEU A 221 -2.50 7.69 11.73
N TYR A 222 -2.54 8.44 10.62
CA TYR A 222 -2.93 9.86 10.64
C TYR A 222 -4.43 10.13 10.70
N ASP A 223 -5.27 9.31 10.07
CA ASP A 223 -6.73 9.54 9.97
C ASP A 223 -7.53 8.74 11.02
N VAL A 224 -6.95 7.69 11.61
CA VAL A 224 -7.65 6.81 12.58
C VAL A 224 -7.02 6.88 13.96
N LEU A 225 -5.74 6.52 14.11
CA LEU A 225 -5.09 6.39 15.42
C LEU A 225 -4.86 7.74 16.09
N LEU A 226 -4.27 8.71 15.39
CA LEU A 226 -4.00 10.04 15.96
C LEU A 226 -5.28 10.79 16.36
N PRO A 227 -6.36 10.82 15.55
CA PRO A 227 -7.62 11.46 15.95
C PRO A 227 -8.31 10.73 17.12
N TRP A 228 -8.25 9.39 17.17
CA TRP A 228 -8.79 8.62 18.29
C TRP A 228 -8.10 8.96 19.62
N LEU A 229 -6.78 9.15 19.58
CA LEU A 229 -5.95 9.44 20.76
C LEU A 229 -6.31 10.77 21.44
N ILE A 230 -6.77 11.77 20.67
CA ILE A 230 -7.14 13.10 21.16
C ILE A 230 -8.64 13.31 21.36
N SER A 231 -9.48 12.33 21.02
CA SER A 231 -10.94 12.44 21.18
C SER A 231 -11.37 12.33 22.66
N ASP A 232 -12.10 13.33 23.15
CA ASP A 232 -12.64 13.37 24.52
C ASP A 232 -13.57 12.16 24.82
N SER A 233 -13.63 11.80 26.11
CA SER A 233 -14.20 10.61 26.80
C SER A 233 -15.47 9.89 26.22
N PRO A 234 -15.69 8.60 26.55
CA PRO A 234 -16.62 7.65 25.92
C PRO A 234 -18.10 7.76 26.36
N ALA A 235 -18.58 8.97 26.67
CA ALA A 235 -19.99 9.19 27.05
C ALA A 235 -20.98 9.12 25.86
N ALA A 236 -20.48 8.92 24.63
CA ALA A 236 -21.31 8.78 23.43
C ALA A 236 -21.72 7.32 23.10
N LEU A 237 -21.39 6.35 23.97
CA LEU A 237 -21.56 4.90 23.68
C LEU A 237 -22.63 4.18 24.52
N GLU A 238 -23.36 4.87 25.40
CA GLU A 238 -24.39 4.24 26.26
C GLU A 238 -25.84 4.27 25.71
N GLY A 239 -26.03 4.60 24.43
CA GLY A 239 -27.36 4.68 23.81
C GLY A 239 -27.52 3.81 22.56
N GLY A 240 -27.77 2.51 22.72
CA GLY A 240 -28.24 1.64 21.65
C GLY A 240 -27.20 1.30 20.57
N ILE A 241 -27.46 0.21 19.84
CA ILE A 241 -26.60 -0.30 18.75
C ILE A 241 -26.36 0.83 17.73
N PRO A 242 -25.11 1.28 17.52
CA PRO A 242 -24.83 2.33 16.55
C PRO A 242 -24.95 1.76 15.14
N VAL A 243 -25.96 2.21 14.41
CA VAL A 243 -26.05 2.05 12.96
C VAL A 243 -25.00 2.97 12.34
N TYR A 244 -23.77 2.48 12.18
CA TYR A 244 -22.71 3.17 11.44
C TYR A 244 -23.02 3.11 9.92
N ARG A 245 -23.93 3.97 9.44
CA ARG A 245 -24.22 4.15 8.00
C ARG A 245 -23.62 5.41 7.37
N THR A 246 -22.85 6.18 8.13
CA THR A 246 -22.02 7.26 7.59
C THR A 246 -20.65 7.18 8.25
N PRO A 247 -19.54 7.00 7.51
CA PRO A 247 -18.26 7.39 8.06
C PRO A 247 -18.34 8.89 8.34
N PRO A 248 -17.72 9.39 9.42
CA PRO A 248 -17.62 10.83 9.61
C PRO A 248 -17.02 11.43 8.34
N PRO A 249 -17.49 12.61 7.87
CA PRO A 249 -16.88 13.26 6.74
C PRO A 249 -15.37 13.31 6.98
N ARG A 250 -14.55 13.00 5.96
CA ARG A 250 -13.09 13.23 5.96
C ARG A 250 -12.82 14.74 6.08
N ARG A 251 -13.19 15.33 7.21
CA ARG A 251 -12.62 16.57 7.71
C ARG A 251 -11.24 16.18 8.20
N LEU A 252 -10.23 16.90 7.74
CA LEU A 252 -8.89 16.94 8.31
C LEU A 252 -9.00 17.05 9.85
N LEU A 253 -8.97 15.92 10.56
CA LEU A 253 -9.18 15.85 12.00
C LEU A 253 -7.85 15.94 12.74
N LEU A 254 -7.04 16.96 12.42
CA LEU A 254 -5.92 17.40 13.25
C LEU A 254 -5.74 18.95 13.23
N PRO A 255 -6.77 19.83 13.18
CA PRO A 255 -6.51 21.27 13.12
C PRO A 255 -5.71 21.75 14.33
N GLN A 256 -6.01 21.22 15.51
CA GLN A 256 -5.39 21.65 16.76
C GLN A 256 -3.92 21.21 16.87
N GLY A 257 -3.61 19.92 16.64
CA GLY A 257 -2.22 19.44 16.59
C GLY A 257 -1.38 20.11 15.50
N LEU A 258 -1.98 20.46 14.36
CA LEU A 258 -1.31 21.24 13.31
C LEU A 258 -1.07 22.70 13.71
N ILE A 259 -2.01 23.34 14.41
CA ILE A 259 -1.84 24.71 14.94
C ILE A 259 -0.75 24.75 16.02
N GLU A 260 -0.78 23.81 16.97
CA GLU A 260 0.22 23.66 18.03
C GLU A 260 1.60 23.42 17.43
N THR A 261 1.71 22.44 16.52
CA THR A 261 2.96 22.13 15.82
C THR A 261 3.45 23.32 14.99
N ARG A 262 2.58 24.10 14.36
CA ARG A 262 2.97 25.30 13.59
C ARG A 262 3.66 26.34 14.48
N ASN A 263 3.23 26.48 15.74
CA ASN A 263 3.78 27.42 16.70
C ASN A 263 4.91 26.85 17.57
N ASP A 264 5.17 25.54 17.51
CA ASP A 264 6.23 24.89 18.27
C ASP A 264 7.64 25.34 17.82
N PRO A 265 8.45 25.96 18.71
CA PRO A 265 9.82 26.39 18.41
C PRO A 265 10.85 25.24 18.35
N ALA A 266 10.50 24.05 18.84
CA ALA A 266 11.33 22.85 18.73
C ALA A 266 11.19 22.16 17.36
N ALA A 267 10.06 22.35 16.67
CA ALA A 267 9.81 21.82 15.33
C ALA A 267 10.39 22.74 14.23
N ASP A 268 11.61 22.41 13.78
CA ASP A 268 12.32 23.12 12.70
C ASP A 268 11.69 22.89 11.31
N TRP A 269 11.81 23.87 10.41
CA TRP A 269 11.48 23.70 8.99
C TRP A 269 12.55 22.88 8.25
N ARG A 270 12.15 21.76 7.67
CA ARG A 270 13.05 20.82 7.00
C ARG A 270 12.66 20.61 5.54
N THR A 271 13.67 20.36 4.71
CA THR A 271 13.45 19.88 3.34
C THR A 271 13.21 18.37 3.39
N PRO A 272 12.21 17.84 2.67
CA PRO A 272 11.93 16.41 2.61
C PRO A 272 13.15 15.62 2.15
N ALA A 273 13.18 14.31 2.45
CA ALA A 273 14.19 13.42 1.90
C ALA A 273 14.11 13.36 0.36
N ARG A 274 15.27 13.28 -0.29
CA ARG A 274 15.36 13.07 -1.74
C ARG A 274 15.23 11.60 -2.09
N ALA A 275 15.80 10.73 -1.27
CA ALA A 275 15.73 9.29 -1.36
C ALA A 275 14.86 8.73 -0.22
N GLY A 276 14.41 7.47 -0.32
CA GLY A 276 13.64 6.72 0.69
C GLY A 276 14.33 6.48 2.05
N SER A 277 15.26 7.34 2.49
CA SER A 277 16.14 7.20 3.65
C SER A 277 15.47 7.43 5.02
N THR A 278 14.23 6.98 5.18
CA THR A 278 13.38 7.31 6.34
C THR A 278 13.84 6.69 7.66
N PRO A 279 14.44 5.48 7.72
CA PRO A 279 14.83 4.86 8.99
C PRO A 279 15.85 5.70 9.78
N TYR A 280 16.87 6.24 9.11
CA TYR A 280 17.81 7.18 9.74
C TYR A 280 17.18 8.56 9.97
N LYS A 281 16.45 9.08 8.98
CA LYS A 281 16.02 10.49 8.99
C LYS A 281 14.88 10.73 9.98
N SER A 282 13.86 9.87 10.02
CA SER A 282 12.77 9.94 11.02
C SER A 282 13.33 9.83 12.45
N LEU A 283 14.29 8.92 12.67
CA LEU A 283 14.99 8.76 13.95
C LEU A 283 15.81 10.00 14.34
N TRP A 284 16.60 10.54 13.40
CA TRP A 284 17.40 11.74 13.65
C TRP A 284 16.52 12.97 13.89
N GLU A 285 15.41 13.13 13.17
CA GLU A 285 14.47 14.23 13.42
C GLU A 285 13.80 14.10 14.80
N GLY A 286 13.49 12.87 15.27
CA GLY A 286 13.03 12.63 16.63
C GLY A 286 14.05 13.03 17.71
N LEU A 287 15.30 12.58 17.58
CA LEU A 287 16.38 13.00 18.49
C LEU A 287 16.61 14.52 18.47
N ARG A 288 16.60 15.12 17.27
CA ARG A 288 16.75 16.56 17.09
C ARG A 288 15.63 17.30 17.82
N TYR A 289 14.38 16.86 17.65
CA TYR A 289 13.22 17.44 18.31
C TYR A 289 13.34 17.36 19.84
N TYR A 290 13.73 16.20 20.36
CA TYR A 290 14.02 16.02 21.79
C TYR A 290 15.09 17.01 22.28
N TYR A 291 16.24 17.10 21.60
CA TYR A 291 17.32 18.02 21.99
C TYR A 291 16.90 19.50 21.93
N ARG A 292 16.10 19.89 20.93
CA ARG A 292 15.54 21.24 20.84
C ARG A 292 14.65 21.57 22.04
N ARG A 293 13.84 20.61 22.52
CA ARG A 293 13.02 20.77 23.73
C ARG A 293 13.86 20.85 25.02
N GLN A 294 15.00 20.16 25.06
CA GLN A 294 15.96 20.24 26.17
C GLN A 294 16.83 21.50 26.14
N GLY A 295 16.60 22.43 25.20
CA GLY A 295 17.27 23.73 25.14
C GLY A 295 18.46 23.83 24.19
N LEU A 296 18.82 22.77 23.47
CA LEU A 296 19.92 22.84 22.49
C LEU A 296 19.51 23.71 21.29
N SER A 297 20.42 24.55 20.85
CA SER A 297 20.25 25.44 19.71
C SER A 297 20.31 24.69 18.37
N GLN A 298 19.71 25.29 17.34
CA GLN A 298 19.80 24.78 15.97
C GLN A 298 21.26 24.73 15.45
N ALA A 299 22.12 25.63 15.95
CA ALA A 299 23.53 25.69 15.60
C ALA A 299 24.32 24.50 16.16
N GLN A 300 24.11 24.17 17.44
CA GLN A 300 24.69 22.98 18.09
C GLN A 300 24.33 21.68 17.35
N LEU A 301 23.05 21.52 16.96
CA LEU A 301 22.60 20.32 16.26
C LEU A 301 23.13 20.20 14.82
N LYS A 302 23.38 21.33 14.15
CA LYS A 302 24.07 21.36 12.84
C LYS A 302 25.54 20.95 12.97
N GLN A 303 26.24 21.48 13.99
CA GLN A 303 27.62 21.09 14.30
C GLN A 303 27.70 19.58 14.62
N LEU A 304 26.82 19.05 15.47
CA LEU A 304 26.78 17.64 15.82
C LEU A 304 26.54 16.73 14.60
N SER A 305 25.57 17.08 13.75
CA SER A 305 25.29 16.35 12.50
C SER A 305 26.46 16.37 11.51
N PHE A 306 27.28 17.42 11.51
CA PHE A 306 28.49 17.52 10.71
C PHE A 306 29.61 16.64 11.30
N LEU A 307 29.85 16.72 12.60
CA LEU A 307 30.87 15.92 13.29
C LEU A 307 30.60 14.42 13.18
N PHE A 308 29.34 13.98 13.25
CA PHE A 308 28.99 12.58 12.98
C PHE A 308 29.48 12.07 11.62
N ARG A 309 29.39 12.89 10.58
CA ARG A 309 29.88 12.52 9.24
C ARG A 309 31.39 12.56 9.18
N GLN A 310 32.01 13.53 9.85
CA GLN A 310 33.47 13.58 9.97
C GLN A 310 34.01 12.31 10.65
N GLU A 311 33.37 11.85 11.73
CA GLU A 311 33.76 10.63 12.44
C GLU A 311 33.56 9.36 11.60
N LEU A 312 32.53 9.31 10.75
CA LEU A 312 32.36 8.23 9.79
C LEU A 312 33.49 8.21 8.76
N LEU A 313 33.90 9.36 8.20
CA LEU A 313 35.03 9.41 7.27
C LEU A 313 36.38 9.11 7.93
N ILE A 314 36.56 9.45 9.22
CA ILE A 314 37.75 9.02 9.99
C ILE A 314 37.77 7.49 10.13
N LYS A 315 36.59 6.86 10.30
CA LYS A 315 36.50 5.39 10.31
C LYS A 315 36.78 4.80 8.93
N VAL A 316 36.30 5.43 7.85
CA VAL A 316 36.65 5.03 6.47
C VAL A 316 38.16 5.06 6.27
N GLN A 317 38.84 6.12 6.75
CA GLN A 317 40.29 6.22 6.69
C GLN A 317 40.98 5.05 7.42
N ALA A 318 40.52 4.71 8.62
CA ALA A 318 41.05 3.59 9.39
C ALA A 318 40.81 2.24 8.68
N ASP A 319 39.62 2.04 8.10
CA ASP A 319 39.27 0.80 7.39
C ASP A 319 40.05 0.63 6.09
N LEU A 320 40.28 1.70 5.32
CA LEU A 320 41.14 1.67 4.14
C LEU A 320 42.59 1.32 4.49
N ASN A 321 43.11 1.87 5.59
CA ASN A 321 44.45 1.52 6.09
C ASN A 321 44.53 0.05 6.53
N SER A 322 43.50 -0.47 7.22
CA SER A 322 43.40 -1.89 7.59
C SER A 322 43.31 -2.80 6.35
N LEU A 323 42.58 -2.37 5.31
CA LEU A 323 42.45 -3.11 4.04
C LEU A 323 43.81 -3.22 3.32
N LYS A 324 44.58 -2.13 3.24
CA LYS A 324 45.90 -2.10 2.62
C LYS A 324 46.94 -2.95 3.32
N ASN A 325 46.97 -2.87 4.65
CA ASN A 325 48.08 -3.41 5.44
C ASN A 325 47.87 -4.87 5.87
N GLY A 326 46.73 -5.49 5.53
CA GLY A 326 46.40 -6.88 5.86
C GLY A 326 46.72 -7.24 7.32
N GLU A 327 45.81 -6.93 8.26
CA GLU A 327 46.12 -6.91 9.70
C GLU A 327 46.90 -8.15 10.22
N VAL A 328 48.22 -8.00 10.37
CA VAL A 328 48.91 -8.43 11.59
C VAL A 328 48.50 -7.43 12.66
N VAL A 329 47.65 -7.85 13.60
CA VAL A 329 47.29 -7.04 14.77
C VAL A 329 48.55 -6.82 15.61
N GLN A 330 49.24 -5.70 15.39
CA GLN A 330 50.27 -5.26 16.33
C GLN A 330 49.59 -4.63 17.55
N PRO A 331 49.86 -5.10 18.77
CA PRO A 331 49.37 -4.44 19.97
C PRO A 331 50.01 -3.04 20.08
N VAL A 332 49.18 -2.03 20.32
CA VAL A 332 49.58 -0.61 20.46
C VAL A 332 50.52 -0.38 21.67
N ARG A 333 50.71 -1.40 22.53
CA ARG A 333 51.69 -1.42 23.63
C ARG A 333 52.32 -2.81 23.76
N PRO A 334 53.64 -2.94 24.03
CA PRO A 334 54.26 -4.24 24.29
C PRO A 334 53.64 -4.95 25.50
N TYR A 335 53.47 -6.28 25.45
CA TYR A 335 52.83 -7.04 26.53
C TYR A 335 53.54 -6.89 27.89
N HIS A 336 54.85 -6.64 27.88
CA HIS A 336 55.66 -6.43 29.08
C HIS A 336 55.31 -5.12 29.81
N GLU A 337 54.77 -4.10 29.13
CA GLU A 337 54.29 -2.86 29.78
C GLU A 337 52.95 -3.06 30.49
N ILE A 338 52.09 -3.93 29.95
CA ILE A 338 50.73 -4.19 30.48
C ILE A 338 50.80 -5.16 31.65
N LEU A 339 51.66 -6.18 31.54
CA LEU A 339 51.90 -7.10 32.64
C LEU A 339 52.82 -6.49 33.71
N ASN A 340 53.35 -5.28 33.52
CA ASN A 340 54.30 -4.65 34.45
C ASN A 340 53.65 -4.51 35.85
N GLY A 341 54.16 -5.28 36.83
CA GLY A 341 53.58 -5.38 38.18
C GLY A 341 52.61 -6.54 38.41
N ALA A 342 52.30 -7.35 37.39
CA ALA A 342 51.46 -8.55 37.52
C ALA A 342 52.21 -9.68 38.25
N ARG A 343 51.54 -10.29 39.25
CA ARG A 343 52.05 -11.48 39.95
C ARG A 343 51.49 -12.74 39.29
N LEU A 344 52.30 -13.41 38.48
CA LEU A 344 51.89 -14.64 37.82
C LEU A 344 51.87 -15.81 38.82
N VAL A 345 51.05 -16.83 38.56
CA VAL A 345 50.95 -18.03 39.40
C VAL A 345 51.19 -19.28 38.59
N ASN A 346 51.87 -20.28 39.17
CA ASN A 346 51.92 -21.63 38.61
C ASN A 346 50.82 -22.53 39.20
N ALA A 347 50.73 -23.77 38.71
CA ALA A 347 49.74 -24.75 39.18
C ALA A 347 49.86 -25.07 40.70
N ALA A 348 51.05 -24.88 41.28
CA ALA A 348 51.35 -25.07 42.70
C ALA A 348 51.09 -23.82 43.57
N GLN A 349 50.47 -22.77 43.01
CA GLN A 349 50.19 -21.49 43.69
C GLN A 349 51.43 -20.70 44.12
N GLN A 350 52.59 -20.98 43.53
CA GLN A 350 53.78 -20.16 43.71
C GLN A 350 53.69 -18.92 42.81
N HIS A 351 54.10 -17.78 43.34
CA HIS A 351 54.06 -16.51 42.64
C HIS A 351 55.38 -16.22 41.93
N PHE A 352 55.30 -15.79 40.67
CA PHE A 352 56.45 -15.44 39.83
C PHE A 352 56.29 -14.01 39.31
N GLY A 353 57.40 -13.27 39.25
CA GLY A 353 57.46 -12.00 38.54
C GLY A 353 57.73 -12.21 37.04
N LEU A 354 57.55 -11.13 36.28
CA LEU A 354 57.74 -11.10 34.82
C LEU A 354 59.17 -11.43 34.38
N GLU A 355 60.16 -11.27 35.26
CA GLU A 355 61.56 -11.60 34.99
C GLU A 355 61.74 -13.06 34.56
N HIS A 356 60.82 -13.97 34.94
CA HIS A 356 60.83 -15.36 34.51
C HIS A 356 60.45 -15.57 33.03
N LEU A 357 59.76 -14.60 32.42
CA LEU A 357 59.38 -14.63 31.01
C LEU A 357 60.30 -13.78 30.13
N ALA A 358 61.24 -13.03 30.72
CA ALA A 358 62.16 -12.18 29.99
C ALA A 358 63.12 -13.02 29.12
N GLY A 359 63.34 -12.61 27.87
CA GLY A 359 64.21 -13.33 26.93
C GLY A 359 63.63 -14.63 26.35
N HIS A 360 62.42 -15.02 26.76
CA HIS A 360 61.73 -16.21 26.26
C HIS A 360 60.79 -15.86 25.10
N TYR A 361 60.53 -16.82 24.22
CA TYR A 361 59.33 -16.79 23.40
C TYR A 361 58.13 -17.13 24.30
N VAL A 362 57.08 -16.31 24.26
CA VAL A 362 55.91 -16.46 25.15
C VAL A 362 54.67 -16.81 24.34
N GLY A 363 54.11 -17.99 24.55
CA GLY A 363 52.81 -18.39 24.04
C GLY A 363 51.70 -17.95 24.99
N VAL A 364 50.93 -16.92 24.63
CA VAL A 364 49.77 -16.48 25.42
C VAL A 364 48.56 -17.32 25.02
N PHE A 365 48.14 -18.21 25.91
CA PHE A 365 47.06 -19.16 25.69
C PHE A 365 45.76 -18.69 26.35
N PHE A 366 44.72 -18.47 25.56
CA PHE A 366 43.37 -18.15 26.01
C PHE A 366 42.48 -19.38 25.91
N GLY A 367 41.91 -19.81 27.03
CA GLY A 367 41.06 -21.01 27.08
C GLY A 367 40.16 -21.06 28.31
N SER A 368 39.15 -21.94 28.26
CA SER A 368 38.23 -22.20 29.35
C SER A 368 37.92 -23.69 29.48
N LYS A 369 37.68 -24.17 30.71
CA LYS A 369 37.26 -25.52 31.03
C LYS A 369 35.94 -25.92 30.37
N GLU A 370 35.00 -24.99 30.19
CA GLU A 370 33.70 -25.25 29.55
C GLU A 370 33.83 -25.57 28.04
N SER A 371 34.97 -25.22 27.42
CA SER A 371 35.22 -25.43 25.99
C SER A 371 35.99 -26.74 25.78
N THR A 372 35.31 -27.75 25.22
CA THR A 372 35.93 -29.05 24.86
C THR A 372 37.16 -28.88 23.98
N ASP A 373 37.12 -27.94 23.04
CA ASP A 373 38.23 -27.59 22.15
C ASP A 373 39.42 -27.01 22.91
N SER A 374 39.17 -26.22 23.96
CA SER A 374 40.24 -25.66 24.81
C SER A 374 40.92 -26.77 25.62
N VAL A 375 40.16 -27.74 26.11
CA VAL A 375 40.69 -28.87 26.88
C VAL A 375 41.52 -29.81 26.00
N SER A 376 41.05 -30.13 24.79
CA SER A 376 41.81 -30.96 23.85
C SER A 376 43.08 -30.25 23.36
N PHE A 377 42.98 -28.97 23.02
CA PHE A 377 44.12 -28.19 22.56
C PHE A 377 45.16 -27.93 23.66
N ALA A 378 44.76 -27.72 24.92
CA ALA A 378 45.70 -27.55 26.02
C ALA A 378 46.60 -28.79 26.22
N ARG A 379 46.03 -30.00 26.13
CA ARG A 379 46.81 -31.25 26.19
C ARG A 379 47.76 -31.39 25.00
N PHE A 380 47.27 -31.09 23.80
CA PHE A 380 48.10 -31.12 22.59
C PHE A 380 49.25 -30.11 22.68
N LEU A 381 48.97 -28.88 23.13
CA LEU A 381 49.98 -27.84 23.33
C LEU A 381 50.98 -28.24 24.41
N ALA A 382 50.57 -28.94 25.47
CA ALA A 382 51.46 -29.47 26.50
C ALA A 382 52.46 -30.49 25.92
N GLU A 383 51.98 -31.43 25.11
CA GLU A 383 52.84 -32.41 24.43
C GLU A 383 53.83 -31.75 23.47
N THR A 384 53.38 -30.76 22.68
CA THR A 384 54.27 -29.99 21.80
C THR A 384 55.26 -29.14 22.58
N TYR A 385 54.83 -28.54 23.70
CA TYR A 385 55.67 -27.73 24.59
C TYR A 385 56.84 -28.54 25.15
N ASP A 386 56.60 -29.76 25.64
CA ASP A 386 57.65 -30.64 26.16
C ASP A 386 58.66 -31.04 25.07
N ARG A 387 58.18 -31.27 23.84
CA ARG A 387 59.03 -31.58 22.68
C ARG A 387 59.90 -30.39 22.27
N VAL A 388 59.31 -29.20 22.16
CA VAL A 388 60.05 -27.96 21.84
C VAL A 388 61.10 -27.68 22.91
N ARG A 389 60.73 -27.79 24.19
CA ARG A 389 61.64 -27.57 25.33
C ARG A 389 62.81 -28.55 25.35
N SER A 390 62.55 -29.84 25.11
CA SER A 390 63.62 -30.86 25.05
C SER A 390 64.65 -30.60 23.95
N ARG A 391 64.25 -29.94 22.84
CA ARG A 391 65.14 -29.56 21.73
C ARG A 391 65.88 -28.25 21.96
N THR A 392 65.24 -27.27 22.59
CA THR A 392 65.92 -26.01 22.98
C THR A 392 67.00 -26.27 24.03
N ASP A 393 66.77 -27.21 24.97
CA ASP A 393 67.74 -27.55 26.03
C ASP A 393 68.92 -28.43 25.54
N THR A 394 68.76 -29.17 24.43
CA THR A 394 69.80 -30.05 23.85
C THR A 394 70.58 -29.44 22.68
N GLY A 395 70.30 -28.19 22.30
CA GLY A 395 70.99 -27.47 21.22
C GLY A 395 70.69 -27.98 19.80
N ALA A 396 69.69 -28.84 19.63
CA ALA A 396 69.35 -29.52 18.37
C ALA A 396 68.29 -28.80 17.51
N SER A 397 68.07 -27.50 17.73
CA SER A 397 67.14 -26.66 16.96
C SER A 397 67.70 -26.34 15.56
N VAL A 398 66.86 -26.44 14.52
CA VAL A 398 67.20 -26.04 13.13
C VAL A 398 67.43 -24.52 13.01
N PHE A 399 66.99 -23.73 14.00
CA PHE A 399 67.22 -22.29 14.08
C PHE A 399 68.15 -21.97 15.27
N PRO A 400 69.39 -21.47 15.03
CA PRO A 400 70.36 -21.17 16.09
C PRO A 400 69.97 -20.02 17.04
N ASP A 401 68.94 -19.22 16.72
CA ASP A 401 68.44 -18.08 17.51
C ASP A 401 67.14 -18.38 18.30
N ALA A 402 66.73 -19.64 18.41
CA ALA A 402 65.50 -20.01 19.12
C ALA A 402 65.74 -20.04 20.64
N GLY A 403 65.48 -18.91 21.31
CA GLY A 403 65.44 -18.80 22.77
C GLY A 403 64.37 -19.69 23.44
N PRO A 404 64.39 -19.82 24.78
CA PRO A 404 63.51 -20.73 25.51
C PRO A 404 62.01 -20.37 25.35
N PHE A 405 61.14 -21.39 25.33
CA PHE A 405 59.68 -21.22 25.16
C PHE A 405 58.94 -21.33 26.49
N SER A 406 58.05 -20.37 26.77
CA SER A 406 57.17 -20.35 27.95
C SER A 406 55.72 -20.10 27.54
N VAL A 407 54.77 -20.63 28.31
CA VAL A 407 53.33 -20.44 28.05
C VAL A 407 52.70 -19.67 29.20
N LEU A 408 51.95 -18.62 28.86
CA LEU A 408 51.16 -17.80 29.77
C LEU A 408 49.67 -18.08 29.54
N TYR A 409 49.02 -18.71 30.50
CA TYR A 409 47.60 -19.01 30.47
C TYR A 409 46.75 -17.82 30.96
N VAL A 410 45.78 -17.42 30.14
CA VAL A 410 44.79 -16.39 30.44
C VAL A 410 43.40 -17.03 30.45
N SER A 411 42.90 -17.30 31.65
CA SER A 411 41.63 -17.98 31.83
C SER A 411 40.42 -17.14 31.46
N GLN A 412 39.49 -17.76 30.74
CA GLN A 412 38.16 -17.24 30.41
C GLN A 412 37.05 -17.96 31.21
N ASP A 413 37.42 -18.61 32.31
CA ASP A 413 36.49 -19.38 33.15
C ASP A 413 35.58 -18.47 33.99
N ARG A 414 34.38 -18.99 34.27
CA ARG A 414 33.33 -18.26 35.01
C ARG A 414 33.56 -18.29 36.51
N THR A 415 34.25 -19.32 37.01
CA THR A 415 34.55 -19.46 38.43
C THR A 415 36.03 -19.77 38.68
N GLY A 416 36.53 -19.35 39.85
CA GLY A 416 37.90 -19.67 40.26
C GLY A 416 38.15 -21.16 40.45
N SER A 417 37.11 -21.95 40.72
CA SER A 417 37.21 -23.41 40.84
C SER A 417 37.44 -24.08 39.49
N GLU A 418 36.76 -23.63 38.44
CA GLU A 418 36.97 -24.09 37.05
C GLU A 418 38.39 -23.77 36.59
N PHE A 419 38.85 -22.55 36.85
CA PHE A 419 40.21 -22.11 36.56
C PHE A 419 41.26 -23.05 37.15
N TRP A 420 41.20 -23.30 38.47
CA TRP A 420 42.20 -24.12 39.15
C TRP A 420 42.16 -25.59 38.73
N SER A 421 40.97 -26.13 38.52
CA SER A 421 40.82 -27.52 38.05
C SER A 421 41.38 -27.68 36.64
N PHE A 422 41.05 -26.78 35.70
CA PHE A 422 41.57 -26.86 34.35
C PHE A 422 43.08 -26.62 34.27
N PHE A 423 43.60 -25.63 35.00
CA PHE A 423 45.02 -25.31 35.02
C PHE A 423 45.88 -26.42 35.64
N ARG A 424 45.36 -27.18 36.63
CA ARG A 424 46.09 -28.31 37.23
C ARG A 424 45.96 -29.62 36.45
N GLU A 425 44.82 -29.86 35.82
CA GLU A 425 44.53 -31.15 35.16
C GLU A 425 45.05 -31.22 33.73
N ALA A 426 45.07 -30.10 33.00
CA ALA A 426 45.34 -30.09 31.55
C ALA A 426 46.65 -29.40 31.15
N MET A 427 47.34 -28.72 32.08
CA MET A 427 48.52 -27.91 31.76
C MET A 427 49.74 -28.31 32.62
N PRO A 428 50.97 -28.27 32.06
CA PRO A 428 52.19 -28.52 32.80
C PRO A 428 52.38 -27.56 34.00
N PRO A 429 52.98 -28.01 35.12
CA PRO A 429 53.20 -27.17 36.30
C PRO A 429 54.19 -26.03 36.06
N THR A 430 54.91 -26.06 34.94
CA THR A 430 55.88 -25.04 34.53
C THR A 430 55.23 -23.88 33.78
N TRP A 431 53.96 -24.00 33.40
CA TRP A 431 53.22 -22.90 32.80
C TRP A 431 52.82 -21.88 33.86
N LEU A 432 52.74 -20.62 33.45
CA LEU A 432 52.31 -19.52 34.31
C LEU A 432 50.91 -19.10 33.91
N ALA A 433 50.13 -18.57 34.85
CA ALA A 433 48.81 -18.03 34.60
C ALA A 433 48.65 -16.66 35.26
N ILE A 434 47.78 -15.83 34.68
CA ILE A 434 47.29 -14.63 35.37
C ILE A 434 46.32 -15.09 36.46
N PRO A 435 46.50 -14.70 37.75
CA PRO A 435 45.60 -15.11 38.83
C PRO A 435 44.14 -14.80 38.50
N TYR A 436 43.24 -15.70 38.86
CA TYR A 436 41.82 -15.54 38.58
C TYR A 436 41.24 -14.23 39.16
N GLN A 437 41.74 -13.79 40.30
CA GLN A 437 41.31 -12.57 40.98
C GLN A 437 41.59 -11.29 40.16
N GLU A 438 42.61 -11.31 39.29
CA GLU A 438 43.03 -10.18 38.46
C GLU A 438 42.11 -10.00 37.23
N THR A 439 40.82 -9.81 37.48
CA THR A 439 39.76 -9.77 36.45
C THR A 439 39.97 -8.61 35.47
N ALA A 440 40.41 -7.44 35.97
CA ALA A 440 40.70 -6.28 35.13
C ALA A 440 41.86 -6.54 34.16
N LEU A 441 42.94 -7.15 34.65
CA LEU A 441 44.11 -7.48 33.83
C LEU A 441 43.79 -8.55 32.78
N ARG A 442 43.05 -9.61 33.14
CA ARG A 442 42.61 -10.63 32.18
C ARG A 442 41.75 -10.05 31.06
N ALA A 443 40.80 -9.17 31.39
CA ALA A 443 39.95 -8.50 30.42
C ALA A 443 40.74 -7.52 29.54
N GLU A 444 41.71 -6.80 30.11
CA GLU A 444 42.58 -5.88 29.36
C GLU A 444 43.48 -6.62 28.38
N VAL A 445 44.12 -7.72 28.81
CA VAL A 445 44.96 -8.57 27.96
C VAL A 445 44.14 -9.20 26.83
N GLN A 446 42.95 -9.73 27.12
CA GLN A 446 42.07 -10.28 26.07
C GLN A 446 41.66 -9.22 25.04
N ARG A 447 41.28 -8.02 25.50
CA ARG A 447 40.90 -6.91 24.63
C ARG A 447 42.08 -6.44 23.76
N LEU A 448 43.27 -6.38 24.33
CA LEU A 448 44.47 -5.94 23.63
C LEU A 448 44.85 -6.88 22.48
N PHE A 449 44.77 -8.19 22.73
CA PHE A 449 45.05 -9.21 21.73
C PHE A 449 43.85 -9.49 20.80
N GLY A 450 42.72 -8.80 20.98
CA GLY A 450 41.55 -8.92 20.10
C GLY A 450 40.90 -10.31 20.12
N VAL A 451 41.03 -11.06 21.22
CA VAL A 451 40.62 -12.47 21.27
C VAL A 451 39.10 -12.61 21.43
N THR A 452 38.44 -13.08 20.38
CA THR A 452 36.99 -13.32 20.32
C THR A 452 36.60 -14.80 20.35
N THR A 453 37.53 -15.71 20.06
CA THR A 453 37.30 -17.17 19.98
C THR A 453 38.27 -17.94 20.89
N LEU A 454 37.85 -19.11 21.39
CA LEU A 454 38.64 -19.99 22.26
C LEU A 454 38.63 -21.42 21.72
N PRO A 455 39.75 -22.17 21.79
CA PRO A 455 41.06 -21.73 22.28
C PRO A 455 41.79 -20.83 21.27
N THR A 456 42.54 -19.85 21.76
CA THR A 456 43.44 -19.02 20.94
C THR A 456 44.84 -19.01 21.55
N LEU A 457 45.88 -19.17 20.73
CA LEU A 457 47.28 -19.11 21.14
C LEU A 457 48.01 -18.08 20.28
N ILE A 458 48.65 -17.11 20.93
CA ILE A 458 49.45 -16.07 20.29
C ILE A 458 50.90 -16.27 20.73
N VAL A 459 51.84 -16.34 19.80
CA VAL A 459 53.26 -16.50 20.10
C VAL A 459 53.95 -15.15 19.99
N ILE A 460 54.68 -14.77 21.04
CA ILE A 460 55.38 -13.50 21.15
C ILE A 460 56.88 -13.77 21.26
N GLY A 461 57.68 -12.95 20.56
CA GLY A 461 59.13 -13.04 20.56
C GLY A 461 59.77 -12.39 21.79
N PRO A 462 61.06 -12.68 22.05
CA PRO A 462 61.83 -12.07 23.15
C PRO A 462 61.90 -10.53 23.08
N ASP A 463 61.70 -9.96 21.90
CA ASP A 463 61.69 -8.52 21.61
C ASP A 463 60.36 -7.83 21.94
N GLY A 464 59.36 -8.59 22.42
CA GLY A 464 58.05 -8.06 22.77
C GLY A 464 57.03 -8.03 21.63
N ARG A 465 57.41 -8.49 20.43
CA ARG A 465 56.57 -8.43 19.22
C ARG A 465 55.87 -9.77 18.98
N ALA A 466 54.64 -9.72 18.47
CA ALA A 466 53.93 -10.94 18.07
C ALA A 466 54.66 -11.62 16.90
N VAL A 467 55.05 -12.88 17.08
CA VAL A 467 55.66 -13.74 16.05
C VAL A 467 54.59 -14.36 15.17
N THR A 468 53.48 -14.80 15.79
CA THR A 468 52.28 -15.22 15.06
C THR A 468 51.03 -15.11 15.93
N ALA A 469 49.93 -14.64 15.36
CA ALA A 469 48.61 -14.64 16.00
C ALA A 469 47.81 -15.93 15.74
N GLU A 470 48.25 -16.76 14.78
CA GLU A 470 47.62 -18.03 14.41
C GLU A 470 48.29 -19.24 15.09
N GLY A 471 48.85 -19.05 16.29
CA GLY A 471 49.64 -20.07 16.99
C GLY A 471 48.92 -21.40 17.17
N ARG A 472 47.59 -21.39 17.36
CA ARG A 472 46.78 -22.62 17.43
C ARG A 472 46.89 -23.47 16.16
N VAL A 473 46.72 -22.85 15.00
CA VAL A 473 46.73 -23.54 13.70
C VAL A 473 48.13 -24.07 13.40
N ARG A 474 49.15 -23.24 13.68
CA ARG A 474 50.55 -23.60 13.47
C ARG A 474 51.01 -24.77 14.35
N VAL A 475 50.66 -24.75 15.64
CA VAL A 475 50.98 -25.85 16.57
C VAL A 475 50.28 -27.14 16.14
N LEU A 476 49.00 -27.10 15.75
CA LEU A 476 48.28 -28.28 15.26
C LEU A 476 48.87 -28.84 13.96
N ALA A 477 49.36 -27.98 13.06
CA ALA A 477 50.01 -28.37 11.81
C ALA A 477 51.44 -28.89 12.00
N ASP A 478 52.08 -28.58 13.13
CA ASP A 478 53.43 -29.05 13.51
C ASP A 478 53.44 -29.78 14.87
N PRO A 479 52.84 -30.99 14.98
CA PRO A 479 52.82 -31.76 16.23
C PRO A 479 54.22 -32.12 16.74
N ALA A 480 55.21 -32.13 15.84
CA ALA A 480 56.60 -32.45 16.14
C ALA A 480 57.40 -31.23 16.63
N GLY A 481 56.85 -30.00 16.56
CA GLY A 481 57.52 -28.77 16.97
C GLY A 481 58.82 -28.48 16.22
N THR A 482 58.94 -28.92 14.95
CA THR A 482 60.16 -28.74 14.15
C THR A 482 60.27 -27.34 13.54
N GLN A 483 59.14 -26.63 13.41
CA GLN A 483 59.04 -25.32 12.76
C GLN A 483 58.97 -24.16 13.78
N PHE A 484 59.19 -24.42 15.07
CA PHE A 484 59.27 -23.41 16.12
C PHE A 484 60.36 -22.35 15.80
N PRO A 485 60.12 -21.03 15.96
CA PRO A 485 58.99 -20.37 16.65
C PRO A 485 57.76 -20.05 15.78
N TRP A 486 57.56 -20.78 14.68
CA TRP A 486 56.41 -20.65 13.76
C TRP A 486 56.26 -19.24 13.16
N ARG A 487 57.37 -18.71 12.63
CA ARG A 487 57.41 -17.41 11.94
C ARG A 487 56.61 -17.45 10.63
N ASP A 488 56.06 -16.32 10.25
CA ASP A 488 55.48 -16.14 8.92
C ASP A 488 56.60 -16.05 7.84
N PRO A 489 56.42 -16.61 6.63
CA PRO A 489 57.47 -16.63 5.61
C PRO A 489 57.80 -15.21 5.08
N PRO A 490 59.08 -14.89 4.80
CA PRO A 490 59.47 -13.59 4.23
C PRO A 490 59.06 -13.45 2.76
N ALA A 491 58.67 -12.24 2.35
CA ALA A 491 58.33 -11.92 0.96
C ALA A 491 59.56 -12.03 0.05
N LEU A 492 59.50 -12.91 -0.96
CA LEU A 492 60.58 -13.10 -1.94
C LEU A 492 60.74 -11.87 -2.85
N GLU A 493 61.95 -11.31 -2.86
CA GLU A 493 62.45 -10.33 -3.82
C GLU A 493 62.54 -10.95 -5.23
N ARG A 494 62.11 -10.21 -6.26
CA ARG A 494 62.09 -10.65 -7.67
C ARG A 494 63.47 -10.44 -8.33
N PRO A 495 63.96 -11.36 -9.18
CA PRO A 495 65.08 -11.09 -10.09
C PRO A 495 64.63 -10.31 -11.32
N ASP A 496 65.56 -9.52 -11.86
CA ASP A 496 65.41 -8.60 -12.99
C ASP A 496 65.06 -9.26 -14.34
N ALA A 497 64.40 -8.46 -15.17
CA ALA A 497 63.96 -8.78 -16.52
C ALA A 497 65.12 -8.80 -17.53
N THR A 498 65.18 -9.86 -18.35
CA THR A 498 65.68 -9.82 -19.74
C THR A 498 65.17 -11.05 -20.50
N ASP A 499 64.71 -10.78 -21.72
CA ASP A 499 64.81 -11.62 -22.93
C ASP A 499 63.76 -12.72 -23.23
N MET A 500 63.02 -12.41 -24.31
CA MET A 500 62.76 -13.24 -25.51
C MET A 500 61.33 -13.69 -25.82
N GLU A 501 60.99 -13.41 -27.08
CA GLU A 501 59.79 -13.66 -27.86
C GLU A 501 59.47 -15.16 -28.06
N GLY A 502 58.20 -15.50 -28.33
CA GLY A 502 57.86 -16.80 -28.94
C GLY A 502 56.41 -17.31 -28.78
N THR A 503 55.57 -16.97 -29.77
CA THR A 503 54.48 -17.75 -30.43
C THR A 503 53.71 -18.90 -29.74
N SER A 504 52.37 -18.78 -29.88
CA SER A 504 51.32 -19.76 -30.29
C SER A 504 50.83 -20.91 -29.37
N GLU A 505 49.49 -20.88 -29.19
CA GLU A 505 48.48 -21.96 -29.18
C GLU A 505 48.47 -23.09 -28.12
N GLY A 506 47.61 -22.91 -27.09
CA GLY A 506 46.70 -23.87 -26.38
C GLY A 506 47.23 -25.19 -25.75
N PRO A 507 46.45 -25.93 -24.94
CA PRO A 507 45.24 -25.62 -24.16
C PRO A 507 45.36 -25.93 -22.64
N GLN A 508 44.50 -25.27 -21.84
CA GLN A 508 43.95 -25.65 -20.53
C GLN A 508 44.77 -26.58 -19.59
N ASP A 509 45.34 -25.99 -18.54
CA ASP A 509 45.49 -26.66 -17.24
C ASP A 509 45.06 -25.69 -16.12
N LYS A 510 43.84 -25.90 -15.60
CA LYS A 510 43.26 -25.14 -14.47
C LYS A 510 43.86 -25.66 -13.16
N GLY A 511 45.10 -25.27 -12.88
CA GLY A 511 45.84 -25.72 -11.71
C GLY A 511 46.97 -24.80 -11.28
N ALA A 512 46.87 -23.49 -11.51
CA ALA A 512 47.87 -22.52 -11.02
C ALA A 512 47.35 -21.07 -11.09
N GLU A 513 46.33 -20.71 -10.31
CA GLU A 513 45.95 -19.29 -10.13
C GLU A 513 45.31 -19.12 -8.74
N MET A 514 46.12 -19.25 -7.69
CA MET A 514 45.75 -18.74 -6.37
C MET A 514 47.00 -18.29 -5.61
N ALA A 515 47.74 -17.37 -6.22
CA ALA A 515 48.80 -16.61 -5.58
C ALA A 515 48.84 -15.20 -6.19
N ALA A 516 48.74 -14.18 -5.33
CA ALA A 516 48.75 -12.73 -5.61
C ALA A 516 47.42 -12.06 -6.01
N VAL A 517 46.46 -12.01 -5.07
CA VAL A 517 45.43 -10.94 -5.08
C VAL A 517 45.82 -9.95 -3.98
N GLY A 518 46.29 -8.75 -4.36
CA GLY A 518 46.44 -7.63 -3.43
C GLY A 518 45.08 -7.19 -2.86
N PRO A 519 45.01 -6.32 -1.84
CA PRO A 519 43.74 -5.88 -1.30
C PRO A 519 42.92 -5.16 -2.39
N THR A 520 41.81 -5.77 -2.78
CA THR A 520 40.90 -5.29 -3.82
C THR A 520 39.75 -4.50 -3.22
N ILE A 521 39.32 -3.45 -3.93
CA ILE A 521 38.11 -2.68 -3.62
C ILE A 521 37.25 -2.58 -4.89
N SER A 522 35.94 -2.75 -4.75
CA SER A 522 35.06 -2.68 -5.93
C SER A 522 34.86 -1.23 -6.40
N THR A 523 34.68 -1.03 -7.71
CA THR A 523 34.39 0.30 -8.30
C THR A 523 33.17 0.97 -7.67
N LYS A 524 32.23 0.17 -7.18
CA LYS A 524 30.97 0.57 -6.55
C LYS A 524 31.19 1.06 -5.11
N GLU A 525 32.05 0.42 -4.31
CA GLU A 525 32.46 0.90 -2.96
C GLU A 525 33.19 2.25 -3.05
N VAL A 526 34.08 2.38 -4.04
CA VAL A 526 34.79 3.63 -4.33
C VAL A 526 33.83 4.80 -4.55
N GLN A 527 32.74 4.58 -5.29
CA GLN A 527 31.73 5.62 -5.53
C GLN A 527 30.98 6.03 -4.25
N LEU A 528 30.62 5.08 -3.40
CA LEU A 528 29.93 5.38 -2.15
C LEU A 528 30.82 6.18 -1.18
N ILE A 529 32.12 5.84 -1.11
CA ILE A 529 33.12 6.60 -0.35
C ILE A 529 33.23 8.03 -0.90
N ARG A 530 33.30 8.20 -2.22
CA ARG A 530 33.34 9.52 -2.88
C ARG A 530 32.09 10.36 -2.59
N TYR A 531 30.89 9.76 -2.52
CA TYR A 531 29.68 10.46 -2.10
C TYR A 531 29.79 10.99 -0.68
N GLY A 532 30.33 10.19 0.25
CA GLY A 532 30.61 10.63 1.61
C GLY A 532 31.60 11.78 1.69
N CYS A 533 32.70 11.73 0.94
CA CYS A 533 33.67 12.83 0.85
C CYS A 533 33.00 14.13 0.36
N ARG A 534 32.15 14.05 -0.67
CA ARG A 534 31.46 15.21 -1.24
C ARG A 534 30.42 15.81 -0.29
N ASP A 535 29.61 14.99 0.39
CA ASP A 535 28.63 15.47 1.37
C ASP A 535 29.32 16.15 2.56
N LEU A 536 30.43 15.56 3.05
CA LEU A 536 31.23 16.17 4.11
C LEU A 536 31.81 17.52 3.68
N GLY A 537 32.41 17.60 2.47
CA GLY A 537 32.96 18.85 1.93
C GLY A 537 31.92 19.95 1.80
N LEU A 538 30.73 19.63 1.26
CA LEU A 538 29.63 20.59 1.13
C LEU A 538 29.17 21.12 2.51
N ARG A 539 29.13 20.26 3.53
CA ARG A 539 28.73 20.66 4.88
C ARG A 539 29.82 21.46 5.57
N ALA A 540 31.10 21.12 5.40
CA ALA A 540 32.21 21.90 5.93
C ALA A 540 32.16 23.36 5.42
N VAL A 541 31.89 23.56 4.13
CA VAL A 541 31.70 24.91 3.55
C VAL A 541 30.50 25.63 4.17
N LYS A 542 29.39 24.92 4.45
CA LYS A 542 28.22 25.52 5.12
C LYS A 542 28.50 25.90 6.57
N GLU A 543 29.25 25.07 7.30
CA GLU A 543 29.65 25.36 8.68
C GLU A 543 30.63 26.54 8.74
N ASN A 544 31.57 26.63 7.79
CA ASN A 544 32.49 27.76 7.66
C ASN A 544 31.78 29.06 7.30
N ARG A 545 30.88 29.06 6.29
CA ARG A 545 30.04 30.23 5.95
C ARG A 545 29.18 30.72 7.11
N ALA A 546 28.82 29.81 8.02
CA ALA A 546 28.04 30.13 9.20
C ALA A 546 28.91 30.44 10.44
N GLY A 547 30.23 30.58 10.28
CA GLY A 547 31.17 30.97 11.34
C GLY A 547 31.46 29.90 12.39
N ARG A 548 31.02 28.65 12.19
CA ARG A 548 31.18 27.54 13.15
C ARG A 548 32.40 26.66 12.91
N LEU A 549 33.01 26.77 11.73
CA LEU A 549 34.23 26.05 11.37
C LEU A 549 35.28 27.06 10.91
N GLY A 550 36.38 27.17 11.66
CA GLY A 550 37.52 28.02 11.32
C GLY A 550 38.26 27.57 10.06
N LEU A 551 39.18 28.41 9.57
CA LEU A 551 39.98 28.11 8.38
C LEU A 551 40.84 26.84 8.56
N GLU A 552 41.45 26.67 9.74
CA GLU A 552 42.23 25.46 10.08
C GLU A 552 41.38 24.19 10.02
N GLY A 553 40.14 24.24 10.54
CA GLY A 553 39.21 23.12 10.46
C GLY A 553 38.79 22.78 9.02
N LEU A 554 38.64 23.79 8.16
CA LEU A 554 38.34 23.59 6.74
C LEU A 554 39.52 22.93 6.00
N ILE A 555 40.76 23.37 6.30
CA ILE A 555 41.99 22.77 5.77
C ILE A 555 42.08 21.31 6.21
N GLY A 556 41.85 21.00 7.49
CA GLY A 556 41.88 19.62 7.98
C GLY A 556 40.83 18.71 7.33
N VAL A 557 39.63 19.21 7.01
CA VAL A 557 38.63 18.43 6.26
C VAL A 557 39.08 18.20 4.82
N ARG A 558 39.68 19.20 4.17
CA ARG A 558 40.22 19.06 2.81
C ARG A 558 41.33 18.01 2.77
N GLU A 559 42.30 18.10 3.68
CA GLU A 559 43.40 17.14 3.80
C GLU A 559 42.90 15.70 4.04
N MET A 560 41.85 15.55 4.85
CA MET A 560 41.22 14.24 5.07
C MET A 560 40.54 13.69 3.81
N ILE A 561 39.83 14.52 3.05
CA ILE A 561 39.21 14.12 1.77
C ILE A 561 40.30 13.73 0.77
N GLU A 562 41.34 14.54 0.62
CA GLU A 562 42.48 14.28 -0.27
C GLU A 562 43.21 12.99 0.13
N PHE A 563 43.37 12.73 1.42
CA PHE A 563 43.94 11.47 1.91
C PHE A 563 43.07 10.28 1.51
N VAL A 564 41.77 10.31 1.82
CA VAL A 564 40.85 9.20 1.49
C VAL A 564 40.82 8.95 -0.02
N GLU A 565 40.76 10.00 -0.85
CA GLU A 565 40.77 9.86 -2.30
C GLU A 565 42.08 9.26 -2.83
N ARG A 566 43.23 9.63 -2.25
CA ARG A 566 44.54 9.06 -2.58
C ARG A 566 44.63 7.58 -2.19
N GLU A 567 44.18 7.23 -0.99
CA GLU A 567 44.21 5.85 -0.52
C GLU A 567 43.33 4.93 -1.37
N VAL A 568 42.14 5.41 -1.75
CA VAL A 568 41.24 4.67 -2.64
C VAL A 568 41.84 4.49 -4.04
N GLN A 569 42.55 5.50 -4.59
CA GLN A 569 43.22 5.38 -5.90
C GLN A 569 44.37 4.38 -5.92
N SER A 570 44.98 4.10 -4.77
CA SER A 570 46.12 3.20 -4.66
C SER A 570 45.75 1.72 -4.42
N LEU A 571 44.46 1.39 -4.34
CA LEU A 571 43.96 0.02 -4.25
C LEU A 571 43.65 -0.52 -5.65
N SER A 572 43.85 -1.82 -5.85
CA SER A 572 43.48 -2.49 -7.10
C SER A 572 41.96 -2.63 -7.19
N LEU A 573 41.39 -2.34 -8.36
CA LEU A 573 39.97 -2.54 -8.62
C LEU A 573 39.70 -4.00 -8.98
N GLU A 574 38.62 -4.57 -8.45
CA GLU A 574 38.04 -5.81 -8.99
C GLU A 574 37.28 -5.48 -10.29
N ASP A 575 37.68 -6.13 -11.40
CA ASP A 575 36.99 -6.04 -12.69
C ASP A 575 35.72 -6.92 -12.66
N ASP A 576 34.55 -6.29 -12.45
CA ASP A 576 33.25 -6.93 -12.62
C ASP A 576 32.92 -7.03 -14.14
N GLU A 577 33.23 -8.15 -14.80
CA GLU A 577 32.94 -8.40 -16.23
C GLU A 577 31.43 -8.51 -16.59
N ALA A 578 30.50 -8.23 -15.67
CA ALA A 578 29.05 -8.50 -15.85
C ALA A 578 28.18 -7.28 -16.22
N ALA A 579 28.72 -6.23 -16.82
CA ALA A 579 27.96 -5.02 -17.19
C ALA A 579 27.91 -4.71 -18.69
N THR A 580 27.64 -5.70 -19.54
CA THR A 580 27.24 -5.51 -20.95
C THR A 580 25.72 -5.67 -21.09
N GLY A 581 24.97 -4.63 -20.72
CA GLY A 581 23.51 -4.60 -20.86
C GLY A 581 22.97 -3.17 -20.77
N ASP A 582 22.07 -2.86 -21.71
CA ASP A 582 21.57 -1.55 -22.10
C ASP A 582 21.16 -0.60 -20.96
N GLY A 583 21.20 0.71 -21.24
CA GLY A 583 20.98 1.78 -20.28
C GLY A 583 19.55 1.90 -19.76
N CYS A 584 19.16 1.08 -18.78
CA CYS A 584 18.05 1.35 -17.85
C CYS A 584 18.30 0.67 -16.49
N LEU A 585 17.94 1.34 -15.40
CA LEU A 585 17.80 0.70 -14.07
C LEU A 585 16.66 -0.34 -14.17
N PRO A 586 16.74 -1.51 -13.49
CA PRO A 586 15.57 -2.34 -13.30
C PRO A 586 14.47 -1.56 -12.56
N PRO A 587 13.18 -1.82 -12.84
CA PRO A 587 12.07 -1.19 -12.13
C PRO A 587 12.12 -1.55 -10.64
N ARG A 588 11.44 -0.76 -9.79
CA ARG A 588 11.18 -1.11 -8.38
C ARG A 588 10.91 -2.60 -8.27
N LEU A 589 11.67 -3.32 -7.43
CA LEU A 589 11.26 -4.65 -6.99
C LEU A 589 9.81 -4.54 -6.54
N GLY A 590 8.93 -5.21 -7.28
CA GLY A 590 7.54 -5.36 -6.90
C GLY A 590 7.46 -5.98 -5.50
N ALA A 591 6.29 -5.90 -4.88
CA ALA A 591 6.01 -6.52 -3.58
C ALA A 591 6.53 -7.94 -3.42
N GLU A 592 6.58 -8.65 -4.54
CA GLU A 592 6.64 -10.09 -4.62
C GLU A 592 8.02 -10.64 -4.20
N VAL A 593 9.10 -9.88 -4.38
CA VAL A 593 10.45 -10.35 -3.99
C VAL A 593 10.78 -10.06 -2.52
N ILE A 594 10.02 -9.18 -1.85
CA ILE A 594 10.18 -8.94 -0.41
C ILE A 594 9.89 -10.23 0.37
N CYS A 595 8.90 -11.02 -0.08
CA CYS A 595 8.50 -12.29 0.52
C CYS A 595 9.57 -13.39 0.43
N GLU A 596 10.44 -13.39 -0.60
CA GLU A 596 11.53 -14.37 -0.70
C GLU A 596 12.74 -13.96 0.15
N SER A 597 13.02 -12.66 0.29
CA SER A 597 14.09 -12.18 1.18
C SER A 597 13.74 -12.34 2.67
N GLU A 598 12.45 -12.31 3.03
CA GLU A 598 11.94 -12.52 4.39
C GLU A 598 12.05 -14.00 4.84
N LYS A 599 11.95 -14.97 3.92
CA LYS A 599 12.16 -16.39 4.26
C LYS A 599 13.61 -16.69 4.71
N ASN A 600 14.56 -15.88 4.24
CA ASN A 600 15.97 -15.94 4.64
C ASN A 600 16.31 -14.99 5.81
N ALA A 601 15.31 -14.31 6.39
CA ALA A 601 15.49 -13.35 7.49
C ALA A 601 15.47 -13.96 8.90
N THR A 602 15.50 -15.29 9.03
CA THR A 602 15.48 -16.03 10.29
C THR A 602 16.84 -16.15 10.99
N THR A 603 17.88 -15.47 10.50
CA THR A 603 19.22 -15.44 11.12
C THR A 603 19.71 -14.00 11.35
N LEU A 604 19.12 -13.32 12.34
CA LEU A 604 19.47 -11.94 12.73
C LEU A 604 20.86 -11.78 13.42
N HIS A 605 21.70 -12.82 13.40
CA HIS A 605 23.07 -12.77 13.92
C HIS A 605 24.15 -12.54 12.85
N LYS A 606 23.79 -12.41 11.57
CA LYS A 606 24.72 -11.99 10.50
C LYS A 606 24.44 -10.53 10.13
N PRO A 607 25.41 -9.59 10.24
CA PRO A 607 25.25 -8.31 9.59
C PRO A 607 25.13 -8.59 8.09
N TYR A 608 24.03 -8.22 7.44
CA TYR A 608 23.78 -8.50 6.03
C TYR A 608 24.89 -7.92 5.14
N ALA A 609 25.30 -8.64 4.11
CA ALA A 609 25.89 -8.02 2.92
C ALA A 609 24.72 -7.43 2.14
N LEU A 610 24.87 -6.19 1.64
CA LEU A 610 23.86 -5.54 0.81
C LEU A 610 23.59 -6.40 -0.43
N PRO A 611 22.37 -6.90 -0.68
CA PRO A 611 22.01 -7.38 -2.02
C PRO A 611 21.97 -6.16 -2.97
N GLY A 612 22.35 -6.34 -4.24
CA GLY A 612 22.15 -5.31 -5.27
C GLY A 612 23.26 -4.27 -5.46
N PHE A 613 24.51 -4.59 -5.09
CA PHE A 613 25.68 -3.76 -5.39
C PHE A 613 25.81 -3.42 -6.90
N ASP A 614 25.18 -4.22 -7.76
CA ASP A 614 25.22 -4.18 -9.23
C ASP A 614 24.58 -2.95 -9.90
N LEU A 615 23.91 -2.07 -9.13
CA LEU A 615 23.14 -0.95 -9.68
C LEU A 615 23.94 0.36 -9.88
N LEU A 616 25.15 0.49 -9.34
CA LEU A 616 25.97 1.71 -9.45
C LEU A 616 26.85 1.68 -10.73
N LYS A 617 26.38 2.30 -11.83
CA LYS A 617 27.17 2.47 -13.08
C LYS A 617 28.07 3.72 -13.04
N GLY A 618 29.31 3.61 -13.54
CA GLY A 618 30.34 4.67 -13.55
C GLY A 618 30.14 5.84 -14.54
N SER A 619 28.93 6.35 -14.72
CA SER A 619 28.64 7.50 -15.62
C SER A 619 28.32 8.79 -14.85
N GLY A 620 28.45 9.94 -15.53
CA GLY A 620 28.46 11.28 -14.93
C GLY A 620 27.28 11.61 -14.00
N MET A 621 27.59 12.37 -12.95
CA MET A 621 26.74 12.70 -11.78
C MET A 621 25.35 13.30 -12.07
N GLY A 622 25.08 13.77 -13.31
CA GLY A 622 23.84 14.45 -13.67
C GLY A 622 22.60 13.54 -13.70
N ASN A 623 22.80 12.24 -13.97
CA ASN A 623 21.70 11.27 -14.13
C ASN A 623 21.22 10.66 -12.81
N PHE A 624 22.02 10.73 -11.75
CA PHE A 624 21.75 10.13 -10.42
C PHE A 624 21.36 11.17 -9.35
N ALA A 625 21.44 12.47 -9.68
CA ALA A 625 20.85 13.49 -8.84
C ALA A 625 19.34 13.40 -9.00
N GLY A 626 18.61 13.04 -7.93
CA GLY A 626 17.14 13.04 -7.94
C GLY A 626 16.64 14.34 -8.58
N LYS A 627 15.79 14.22 -9.61
CA LYS A 627 15.26 15.38 -10.35
C LYS A 627 14.70 16.35 -9.32
N ALA A 628 15.16 17.60 -9.34
CA ALA A 628 14.66 18.63 -8.43
C ALA A 628 13.18 18.88 -8.74
N ALA A 629 12.29 18.08 -8.14
CA ALA A 629 10.85 17.98 -8.42
C ALA A 629 10.47 18.80 -9.66
N GLY A 630 10.95 18.34 -10.82
CA GLY A 630 10.48 18.86 -12.07
C GLY A 630 9.10 18.29 -12.17
N ILE A 631 8.12 18.93 -11.53
CA ILE A 631 6.72 18.68 -11.74
C ILE A 631 6.60 18.69 -13.26
N ARG A 632 6.44 17.52 -13.86
CA ARG A 632 6.14 17.39 -15.28
C ARG A 632 4.87 18.22 -15.41
N ARG A 633 4.96 19.45 -15.96
CA ARG A 633 3.80 20.35 -15.99
C ARG A 633 2.71 19.56 -16.68
N PRO A 634 1.68 19.10 -15.97
CA PRO A 634 0.70 18.25 -16.60
C PRO A 634 0.01 19.11 -17.64
N GLN A 635 0.09 18.72 -18.89
CA GLN A 635 -0.63 19.41 -19.95
C GLN A 635 -2.12 19.30 -19.59
N LEU A 636 -2.80 20.44 -19.48
CA LEU A 636 -4.21 20.45 -19.12
C LEU A 636 -4.96 19.72 -20.23
N ALA A 637 -5.65 18.64 -19.88
CA ALA A 637 -6.51 17.93 -20.80
C ALA A 637 -7.60 18.91 -21.27
N ASN A 638 -7.72 19.10 -22.59
CA ASN A 638 -8.71 20.00 -23.15
C ASN A 638 -10.05 19.26 -23.27
N LEU A 639 -10.96 19.53 -22.32
CA LEU A 639 -12.28 18.90 -22.28
C LEU A 639 -13.15 19.27 -23.49
N LEU A 640 -12.82 20.35 -24.22
CA LEU A 640 -13.55 20.80 -25.42
C LEU A 640 -13.21 19.99 -26.68
N GLU A 641 -12.30 19.01 -26.59
CA GLU A 641 -12.01 18.11 -27.71
C GLU A 641 -13.16 17.16 -28.03
N VAL A 642 -14.00 16.82 -27.04
CA VAL A 642 -15.22 16.05 -27.28
C VAL A 642 -16.32 17.01 -27.77
N PRO A 643 -16.94 16.75 -28.94
CA PRO A 643 -17.98 17.62 -29.49
C PRO A 643 -19.26 17.55 -28.63
N GLU A 644 -20.07 18.60 -28.66
CA GLU A 644 -21.34 18.65 -27.91
C GLU A 644 -22.39 17.66 -28.45
N SER A 645 -22.40 17.40 -29.76
CA SER A 645 -23.29 16.42 -30.40
C SER A 645 -22.68 15.88 -31.69
N VAL A 646 -23.17 14.72 -32.15
CA VAL A 646 -22.72 14.09 -33.40
C VAL A 646 -23.90 13.71 -34.30
N SER A 647 -23.71 13.84 -35.61
CA SER A 647 -24.74 13.60 -36.63
C SER A 647 -24.45 12.38 -37.52
N SER A 648 -23.28 11.76 -37.43
CA SER A 648 -22.89 10.58 -38.20
C SER A 648 -22.16 9.55 -37.31
N PRO A 649 -22.19 8.26 -37.67
CA PRO A 649 -21.53 7.21 -36.88
C PRO A 649 -19.99 7.36 -36.91
N GLU A 650 -19.39 7.90 -37.97
CA GLU A 650 -17.95 8.16 -38.04
C GLU A 650 -17.55 9.27 -37.05
N LEU A 651 -18.35 10.35 -36.99
CA LEU A 651 -18.17 11.41 -36.00
C LEU A 651 -18.37 10.91 -34.57
N ALA A 652 -19.31 9.98 -34.37
CA ALA A 652 -19.55 9.34 -33.09
C ALA A 652 -18.36 8.48 -32.63
N ILE A 653 -17.76 7.70 -33.53
CA ILE A 653 -16.54 6.94 -33.27
C ILE A 653 -15.38 7.88 -32.95
N ALA A 654 -15.23 8.97 -33.72
CA ALA A 654 -14.20 9.97 -33.45
C ALA A 654 -14.40 10.67 -32.10
N ALA A 655 -15.64 10.92 -31.68
CA ALA A 655 -15.95 11.46 -30.35
C ALA A 655 -15.55 10.49 -29.23
N MET A 656 -15.85 9.19 -29.37
CA MET A 656 -15.41 8.16 -28.41
C MET A 656 -13.87 8.08 -28.32
N MET A 657 -13.17 8.17 -29.45
CA MET A 657 -11.69 8.19 -29.47
C MET A 657 -11.11 9.41 -28.74
N ARG A 658 -11.71 10.60 -28.92
CA ARG A 658 -11.30 11.82 -28.22
C ARG A 658 -11.60 11.73 -26.72
N CYS A 659 -12.77 11.21 -26.35
CA CYS A 659 -13.11 10.93 -24.96
C CYS A 659 -12.08 10.00 -24.31
N GLU A 660 -11.73 8.89 -24.96
CA GLU A 660 -10.72 7.95 -24.44
C GLU A 660 -9.36 8.62 -24.24
N ALA A 661 -8.91 9.44 -25.19
CA ALA A 661 -7.65 10.17 -25.08
C ALA A 661 -7.65 11.18 -23.92
N VAL A 662 -8.73 11.95 -23.77
CA VAL A 662 -8.89 12.92 -22.66
C VAL A 662 -8.92 12.19 -21.32
N VAL A 663 -9.72 11.13 -21.19
CA VAL A 663 -9.82 10.32 -19.96
C VAL A 663 -8.47 9.71 -19.60
N ARG A 664 -7.74 9.14 -20.58
CA ARG A 664 -6.39 8.60 -20.35
C ARG A 664 -5.45 9.66 -19.79
N SER A 665 -5.45 10.86 -20.37
CA SER A 665 -4.66 11.99 -19.87
C SER A 665 -5.04 12.40 -18.44
N LEU A 666 -6.34 12.43 -18.11
CA LEU A 666 -6.80 12.72 -16.75
C LEU A 666 -6.37 11.64 -15.74
N VAL A 667 -6.44 10.37 -16.13
CA VAL A 667 -6.03 9.23 -15.31
C VAL A 667 -4.53 9.25 -15.03
N GLU A 668 -3.71 9.48 -16.06
CA GLU A 668 -2.25 9.62 -15.91
C GLU A 668 -1.92 10.77 -14.94
N ARG A 669 -2.60 11.92 -15.06
CA ARG A 669 -2.44 13.04 -14.12
C ARG A 669 -2.89 12.72 -12.70
N ALA A 670 -3.92 11.89 -12.55
CA ALA A 670 -4.43 11.49 -11.24
C ALA A 670 -3.44 10.58 -10.47
N GLN A 671 -2.57 9.86 -11.19
CA GLN A 671 -1.50 9.07 -10.59
C GLN A 671 -0.41 9.96 -9.97
N ASP A 672 -0.07 11.07 -10.64
CA ASP A 672 0.96 12.02 -10.21
C ASP A 672 0.48 13.07 -9.17
N GLY A 673 -0.83 13.15 -8.93
CA GLY A 673 -1.47 14.15 -8.06
C GLY A 673 -1.54 13.79 -6.57
N SER A 674 -1.73 14.80 -5.71
CA SER A 674 -2.13 14.62 -4.30
C SER A 674 -3.51 13.93 -4.21
N SER A 675 -3.84 13.32 -3.07
CA SER A 675 -5.12 12.61 -2.85
C SER A 675 -6.36 13.45 -3.22
N SER A 676 -6.39 14.73 -2.85
CA SER A 676 -7.49 15.64 -3.20
C SER A 676 -7.56 15.94 -4.71
N SER A 677 -6.41 16.15 -5.37
CA SER A 677 -6.37 16.37 -6.81
C SER A 677 -6.72 15.11 -7.62
N ARG A 678 -6.35 13.94 -7.11
CA ARG A 678 -6.66 12.63 -7.71
C ARG A 678 -8.16 12.41 -7.80
N LEU A 679 -8.87 12.62 -6.70
CA LEU A 679 -10.33 12.47 -6.67
C LEU A 679 -11.02 13.41 -7.67
N ILE A 680 -10.61 14.68 -7.72
CA ILE A 680 -11.21 15.65 -8.65
C ILE A 680 -10.97 15.23 -10.10
N LEU A 681 -9.76 14.81 -10.45
CA LEU A 681 -9.43 14.34 -11.80
C LEU A 681 -10.20 13.07 -12.17
N GLN A 682 -10.41 12.16 -11.22
CA GLN A 682 -11.25 10.97 -11.41
C GLN A 682 -12.71 11.35 -11.64
N LEU A 683 -13.27 12.26 -10.84
CA LEU A 683 -14.64 12.75 -11.01
C LEU A 683 -14.82 13.46 -12.36
N GLN A 684 -13.82 14.21 -12.83
CA GLN A 684 -13.82 14.80 -14.17
C GLN A 684 -13.82 13.74 -15.26
N ALA A 685 -13.00 12.69 -15.11
CA ALA A 685 -12.97 11.58 -16.07
C ALA A 685 -14.30 10.81 -16.09
N LEU A 686 -14.92 10.58 -14.93
CA LEU A 686 -16.24 9.96 -14.81
C LEU A 686 -17.31 10.81 -15.51
N HIS A 687 -17.32 12.12 -15.27
CA HIS A 687 -18.26 13.03 -15.91
C HIS A 687 -18.07 13.09 -17.43
N MET A 688 -16.83 13.02 -17.92
CA MET A 688 -16.54 13.00 -19.36
C MET A 688 -17.11 11.76 -20.05
N ILE A 689 -16.99 10.59 -19.42
CA ILE A 689 -17.58 9.34 -19.94
C ILE A 689 -19.11 9.42 -19.87
N ASP A 690 -19.66 9.90 -18.76
CA ASP A 690 -21.10 10.11 -18.57
C ASP A 690 -21.69 10.97 -19.69
N ALA A 691 -21.19 12.20 -19.85
CA ALA A 691 -21.64 13.13 -20.89
C ALA A 691 -21.49 12.55 -22.30
N THR A 692 -20.43 11.77 -22.56
CA THR A 692 -20.24 11.12 -23.87
C THR A 692 -21.39 10.16 -24.18
N PHE A 693 -21.80 9.31 -23.24
CA PHE A 693 -22.86 8.32 -23.48
C PHE A 693 -24.28 8.87 -23.34
N THR A 694 -24.50 9.92 -22.54
CA THR A 694 -25.85 10.45 -22.26
C THR A 694 -26.21 11.69 -23.07
N GLN A 695 -25.22 12.49 -23.49
CA GLN A 695 -25.45 13.78 -24.18
C GLN A 695 -24.87 13.81 -25.60
N VAL A 696 -23.61 13.40 -25.76
CA VAL A 696 -22.89 13.52 -27.05
C VAL A 696 -23.38 12.50 -28.06
N LEU A 697 -23.46 11.23 -27.66
CA LEU A 697 -23.84 10.11 -28.52
C LEU A 697 -25.38 9.97 -28.59
N PRO A 698 -25.99 9.99 -29.80
CA PRO A 698 -27.42 9.78 -29.94
C PRO A 698 -27.84 8.40 -29.45
N VAL A 699 -28.86 8.33 -28.60
CA VAL A 699 -29.40 7.05 -28.14
C VAL A 699 -29.99 6.24 -29.32
N PRO A 700 -29.71 4.93 -29.43
CA PRO A 700 -30.31 4.08 -30.44
C PRO A 700 -31.84 4.13 -30.43
N LYS A 701 -32.45 4.32 -31.60
CA LYS A 701 -33.92 4.28 -31.75
C LYS A 701 -34.44 2.84 -31.75
N ALA A 702 -35.58 2.62 -31.08
CA ALA A 702 -36.20 1.30 -31.00
C ALA A 702 -36.47 0.71 -32.40
N PRO A 703 -36.35 -0.62 -32.58
CA PRO A 703 -36.55 -1.25 -33.89
C PRO A 703 -37.95 -0.99 -34.48
N ASP A 704 -38.96 -0.90 -33.62
CA ASP A 704 -40.38 -0.69 -33.90
C ASP A 704 -40.80 0.79 -33.90
N ALA A 705 -39.87 1.73 -33.65
CA ALA A 705 -40.19 3.15 -33.67
C ALA A 705 -40.53 3.65 -35.10
N PRO A 706 -41.52 4.56 -35.25
CA PRO A 706 -41.93 5.07 -36.57
C PRO A 706 -40.81 5.80 -37.30
N ASP A 707 -39.89 6.41 -36.55
CA ASP A 707 -38.73 7.15 -37.06
C ASP A 707 -37.44 6.31 -37.02
N ALA A 708 -37.51 5.00 -36.79
CA ALA A 708 -36.34 4.16 -36.65
C ALA A 708 -35.44 4.17 -37.89
N ALA A 709 -36.00 4.39 -39.09
CA ALA A 709 -35.27 4.54 -40.34
C ALA A 709 -34.26 5.71 -40.34
N THR A 710 -34.50 6.74 -39.52
CA THR A 710 -33.64 7.93 -39.38
C THR A 710 -32.52 7.76 -38.33
N CYS A 711 -32.40 6.57 -37.74
CA CYS A 711 -31.37 6.29 -36.74
C CYS A 711 -29.97 6.27 -37.39
N ILE A 712 -29.06 7.13 -36.91
CA ILE A 712 -27.69 7.22 -37.45
C ILE A 712 -26.93 5.89 -37.33
N TRP A 713 -27.29 5.06 -36.35
CA TRP A 713 -26.71 3.73 -36.11
C TRP A 713 -27.30 2.62 -37.01
N ARG A 714 -28.04 2.98 -38.07
CA ARG A 714 -28.44 2.06 -39.15
C ARG A 714 -27.52 2.12 -40.37
N LEU A 715 -26.63 3.11 -40.44
CA LEU A 715 -25.66 3.25 -41.53
C LEU A 715 -24.67 2.09 -41.50
N ARG A 716 -24.36 1.52 -42.68
CA ARG A 716 -23.44 0.39 -42.80
C ARG A 716 -22.00 0.85 -42.53
N LEU A 717 -21.31 0.12 -41.65
CA LEU A 717 -19.89 0.32 -41.34
C LEU A 717 -19.05 -0.76 -42.04
N SER A 718 -17.74 -0.53 -42.20
CA SER A 718 -16.83 -1.63 -42.56
C SER A 718 -16.61 -2.53 -41.34
N ARG A 719 -16.22 -3.78 -41.56
CA ARG A 719 -15.93 -4.75 -40.49
C ARG A 719 -14.94 -4.19 -39.46
N ASP A 720 -13.86 -3.56 -39.93
CA ASP A 720 -12.82 -2.99 -39.07
C ASP A 720 -13.35 -1.80 -38.25
N THR A 721 -14.16 -0.95 -38.88
CA THR A 721 -14.76 0.22 -38.21
C THR A 721 -15.77 -0.22 -37.15
N GLN A 722 -16.60 -1.23 -37.47
CA GLN A 722 -17.54 -1.82 -36.53
C GLN A 722 -16.81 -2.44 -35.34
N ARG A 723 -15.78 -3.26 -35.58
CA ARG A 723 -14.96 -3.87 -34.51
C ARG A 723 -14.32 -2.81 -33.64
N ARG A 724 -13.72 -1.76 -34.22
CA ARG A 724 -13.13 -0.65 -33.48
C ARG A 724 -14.15 0.08 -32.61
N ALA A 725 -15.36 0.30 -33.11
CA ALA A 725 -16.44 0.93 -32.32
C ALA A 725 -16.84 0.06 -31.11
N LEU A 726 -16.96 -1.27 -31.30
CA LEU A 726 -17.24 -2.20 -30.20
C LEU A 726 -16.11 -2.19 -29.15
N THR A 727 -14.85 -2.18 -29.58
CA THR A 727 -13.68 -2.09 -28.67
C THR A 727 -13.64 -0.77 -27.90
N LEU A 728 -14.00 0.36 -28.53
CA LEU A 728 -14.04 1.67 -27.85
C LEU A 728 -15.12 1.71 -26.76
N VAL A 729 -16.33 1.19 -27.03
CA VAL A 729 -17.39 1.11 -26.02
C VAL A 729 -16.95 0.24 -24.85
N TYR A 730 -16.32 -0.91 -25.11
CA TYR A 730 -15.74 -1.77 -24.08
C TYR A 730 -14.64 -1.07 -23.26
N SER A 731 -13.67 -0.44 -23.92
CA SER A 731 -12.55 0.28 -23.27
C SER A 731 -13.04 1.40 -22.36
N LEU A 732 -14.00 2.20 -22.83
CA LEU A 732 -14.61 3.27 -22.03
C LEU A 732 -15.40 2.69 -20.85
N LEU A 733 -16.19 1.63 -21.03
CA LEU A 733 -16.89 0.95 -19.94
C LEU A 733 -15.92 0.38 -18.90
N LEU A 734 -14.83 -0.26 -19.35
CA LEU A 734 -13.81 -0.85 -18.48
C LEU A 734 -13.07 0.23 -17.68
N THR A 735 -12.80 1.37 -18.31
CA THR A 735 -12.22 2.54 -17.63
C THR A 735 -13.22 3.14 -16.64
N PHE A 736 -14.49 3.27 -17.03
CA PHE A 736 -15.56 3.80 -16.19
C PHE A 736 -15.73 2.99 -14.90
N VAL A 737 -15.82 1.66 -15.00
CA VAL A 737 -15.91 0.78 -13.83
C VAL A 737 -14.67 0.88 -12.95
N THR A 738 -13.48 0.97 -13.54
CA THR A 738 -12.21 1.10 -12.81
C THR A 738 -12.18 2.38 -12.00
N LEU A 739 -12.60 3.49 -12.61
CA LEU A 739 -12.72 4.79 -11.93
C LEU A 739 -13.76 4.75 -10.81
N TRP A 740 -14.91 4.11 -11.02
CA TRP A 740 -15.94 3.94 -9.99
C TRP A 740 -15.48 3.08 -8.81
N GLN A 741 -14.51 2.17 -8.98
CA GLN A 741 -13.93 1.42 -7.86
C GLN A 741 -13.20 2.31 -6.86
N ALA A 742 -12.72 3.48 -7.28
CA ALA A 742 -12.00 4.43 -6.43
C ALA A 742 -12.92 5.39 -5.66
N VAL A 743 -14.23 5.37 -5.92
CA VAL A 743 -15.20 6.26 -5.25
C VAL A 743 -15.79 5.54 -4.04
N ASP A 744 -15.35 5.94 -2.84
CA ASP A 744 -15.74 5.28 -1.57
C ASP A 744 -17.23 5.48 -1.22
N LEU A 745 -17.72 6.73 -1.32
CA LEU A 745 -19.08 7.13 -0.89
C LEU A 745 -19.79 8.01 -1.93
N PRO A 746 -20.27 7.42 -3.04
CA PRO A 746 -21.00 8.18 -4.03
C PRO A 746 -22.43 8.51 -3.55
N PRO A 747 -22.95 9.70 -3.87
CA PRO A 747 -24.36 10.01 -3.63
C PRO A 747 -25.24 9.12 -4.52
N ARG A 748 -26.44 8.78 -4.04
CA ARG A 748 -27.37 7.89 -4.74
C ARG A 748 -27.69 8.35 -6.17
N ALA A 749 -27.87 9.65 -6.38
CA ALA A 749 -28.05 10.22 -7.72
C ALA A 749 -26.90 9.82 -8.66
N ALA A 750 -25.65 9.94 -8.23
CA ALA A 750 -24.49 9.58 -9.05
C ALA A 750 -24.40 8.06 -9.29
N GLU A 751 -24.85 7.22 -8.35
CA GLU A 751 -24.99 5.77 -8.59
C GLU A 751 -26.07 5.46 -9.63
N CYS A 752 -27.17 6.21 -9.63
CA CYS A 752 -28.24 6.07 -10.62
C CYS A 752 -27.79 6.56 -12.01
N GLU A 753 -26.98 7.62 -12.07
CA GLU A 753 -26.30 8.09 -13.29
C GLU A 753 -25.37 7.01 -13.84
N ARG A 754 -24.55 6.39 -12.99
CA ARG A 754 -23.71 5.24 -13.37
C ARG A 754 -24.51 4.12 -14.02
N ALA A 755 -25.66 3.76 -13.42
CA ALA A 755 -26.55 2.73 -13.97
C ALA A 755 -27.13 3.14 -15.33
N LEU A 756 -27.49 4.42 -15.51
CA LEU A 756 -27.99 4.94 -16.77
C LEU A 756 -26.91 4.92 -17.87
N VAL A 757 -25.68 5.35 -17.57
CA VAL A 757 -24.53 5.32 -18.50
C VAL A 757 -24.22 3.89 -18.94
N ALA A 758 -24.19 2.95 -18.00
CA ALA A 758 -23.98 1.54 -18.33
C ALA A 758 -25.08 0.99 -19.25
N THR A 759 -26.33 1.39 -19.01
CA THR A 759 -27.48 1.03 -19.86
C THR A 759 -27.36 1.64 -21.26
N ALA A 760 -26.90 2.90 -21.35
CA ALA A 760 -26.65 3.58 -22.62
C ALA A 760 -25.56 2.89 -23.44
N ALA A 761 -24.46 2.53 -22.79
CA ALA A 761 -23.37 1.80 -23.42
C ALA A 761 -23.80 0.40 -23.91
N LEU A 762 -24.61 -0.33 -23.13
CA LEU A 762 -25.17 -1.63 -23.55
C LEU A 762 -26.08 -1.48 -24.79
N ALA A 763 -27.00 -0.51 -24.79
CA ALA A 763 -27.90 -0.26 -25.91
C ALA A 763 -27.13 0.12 -27.18
N LEU A 764 -26.11 0.98 -27.04
CA LEU A 764 -25.25 1.37 -28.14
C LEU A 764 -24.44 0.18 -28.68
N TYR A 765 -23.85 -0.61 -27.78
CA TYR A 765 -23.08 -1.80 -28.13
C TYR A 765 -23.96 -2.82 -28.90
N ASP A 766 -25.15 -3.13 -28.39
CA ASP A 766 -26.11 -4.02 -29.06
C ASP A 766 -26.47 -3.51 -30.46
N ARG A 767 -26.72 -2.20 -30.60
CA ARG A 767 -27.06 -1.60 -31.89
C ARG A 767 -25.92 -1.67 -32.90
N ILE A 768 -24.68 -1.40 -32.47
CA ILE A 768 -23.48 -1.50 -33.32
C ILE A 768 -23.26 -2.97 -33.70
N LEU A 769 -23.40 -3.90 -32.76
CA LEU A 769 -23.22 -5.33 -32.99
C LEU A 769 -24.21 -5.89 -34.02
N ARG A 770 -25.47 -5.43 -34.01
CA ARG A 770 -26.52 -5.86 -34.97
C ARG A 770 -26.41 -5.23 -36.35
N THR A 771 -25.55 -4.23 -36.53
CA THR A 771 -25.44 -3.54 -37.82
C THR A 771 -24.57 -4.37 -38.77
N ALA A 772 -25.15 -4.91 -39.84
CA ALA A 772 -24.38 -5.69 -40.80
C ALA A 772 -23.34 -4.82 -41.52
N ALA A 773 -22.07 -5.22 -41.43
CA ALA A 773 -21.00 -4.57 -42.16
C ALA A 773 -21.20 -4.71 -43.68
N PHE A 774 -20.80 -3.71 -44.47
CA PHE A 774 -21.02 -3.74 -45.92
C PHE A 774 -20.03 -4.63 -46.69
N ASP A 775 -18.87 -4.91 -46.09
CA ASP A 775 -17.81 -5.75 -46.62
C ASP A 775 -17.98 -7.20 -46.15
N THR A 776 -17.58 -7.50 -44.91
CA THR A 776 -17.61 -8.85 -44.35
C THR A 776 -18.30 -8.84 -42.99
N GLN A 777 -19.42 -9.55 -42.88
CA GLN A 777 -20.20 -9.61 -41.64
C GLN A 777 -19.41 -10.31 -40.52
N LEU A 778 -19.52 -9.80 -39.29
CA LEU A 778 -18.99 -10.48 -38.10
C LEU A 778 -19.76 -11.78 -37.84
N ALA A 779 -19.06 -12.83 -37.40
CA ALA A 779 -19.67 -14.13 -37.15
C ALA A 779 -20.77 -14.05 -36.10
N VAL A 780 -20.54 -13.31 -35.00
CA VAL A 780 -21.53 -13.06 -33.94
C VAL A 780 -22.78 -12.37 -34.51
N THR A 781 -22.63 -11.33 -35.33
CA THR A 781 -23.75 -10.60 -35.95
C THR A 781 -24.62 -11.52 -36.80
N ALA A 782 -24.02 -12.49 -37.50
CA ALA A 782 -24.77 -13.40 -38.34
C ALA A 782 -25.61 -14.40 -37.52
N VAL A 783 -25.12 -14.86 -36.37
CA VAL A 783 -25.84 -15.81 -35.50
C VAL A 783 -26.94 -15.11 -34.67
N LEU A 784 -26.84 -13.80 -34.46
CA LEU A 784 -27.83 -13.03 -33.67
C LEU A 784 -29.25 -13.09 -34.25
N GLU A 785 -29.42 -13.31 -35.55
CA GLU A 785 -30.73 -13.37 -36.22
C GLU A 785 -31.29 -14.79 -36.34
N ASP A 786 -30.51 -15.82 -35.98
CA ASP A 786 -30.90 -17.23 -36.13
C ASP A 786 -32.00 -17.64 -35.13
N ASP A 787 -32.89 -18.55 -35.55
CA ASP A 787 -33.92 -19.22 -34.72
C ASP A 787 -34.81 -18.26 -33.90
N GLY A 788 -35.31 -17.21 -34.54
CA GLY A 788 -36.19 -16.23 -33.89
C GLY A 788 -35.44 -15.17 -33.08
N GLY A 789 -34.11 -15.10 -33.23
CA GLY A 789 -33.30 -13.97 -32.82
C GLY A 789 -32.87 -13.98 -31.35
N TYR A 790 -31.68 -13.44 -31.11
CA TYR A 790 -31.04 -13.34 -29.80
C TYR A 790 -30.93 -11.88 -29.36
N TYR A 791 -31.06 -11.62 -28.06
CA TYR A 791 -30.86 -10.29 -27.47
C TYR A 791 -29.94 -10.28 -26.27
N LEU A 792 -29.13 -9.23 -26.10
CA LEU A 792 -28.27 -9.09 -24.93
C LEU A 792 -29.13 -8.88 -23.67
N SER A 793 -28.87 -9.67 -22.62
CA SER A 793 -29.64 -9.59 -21.38
C SER A 793 -29.48 -8.23 -20.71
N SER A 794 -30.58 -7.48 -20.60
CA SER A 794 -30.65 -6.26 -19.80
C SER A 794 -31.12 -6.51 -18.36
N ALA A 795 -31.42 -7.76 -18.00
CA ALA A 795 -31.83 -8.12 -16.64
C ALA A 795 -30.69 -7.86 -15.64
N VAL A 796 -31.04 -7.48 -14.42
CA VAL A 796 -30.09 -7.00 -13.39
C VAL A 796 -30.35 -7.67 -12.05
N THR A 797 -29.44 -7.53 -11.09
CA THR A 797 -29.43 -8.15 -9.75
C THR A 797 -29.19 -9.67 -9.76
N ARG A 798 -28.92 -10.26 -8.59
CA ARG A 798 -28.70 -11.70 -8.41
C ARG A 798 -29.81 -12.57 -9.01
N GLY A 799 -31.05 -12.09 -8.93
CA GLY A 799 -32.25 -12.77 -9.40
C GLY A 799 -32.67 -12.47 -10.84
N ASN A 800 -31.89 -11.70 -11.61
CA ASN A 800 -32.27 -11.25 -12.97
C ASN A 800 -33.65 -10.56 -13.02
N LYS A 801 -33.84 -9.55 -12.16
CA LYS A 801 -35.00 -8.66 -12.23
C LYS A 801 -35.01 -7.87 -13.56
N PRO A 802 -36.20 -7.59 -14.11
CA PRO A 802 -36.33 -6.81 -15.34
C PRO A 802 -35.81 -5.37 -15.16
N LEU A 803 -35.20 -4.81 -16.21
CA LEU A 803 -34.60 -3.46 -16.18
C LEU A 803 -35.64 -2.38 -15.84
N GLU A 804 -36.89 -2.54 -16.27
CA GLU A 804 -37.97 -1.60 -16.03
C GLU A 804 -38.22 -1.36 -14.54
N HIS A 805 -38.09 -2.42 -13.73
CA HIS A 805 -38.25 -2.34 -12.28
C HIS A 805 -37.16 -1.47 -11.65
N LEU A 806 -35.91 -1.63 -12.09
CA LEU A 806 -34.80 -0.79 -11.64
C LEU A 806 -34.95 0.65 -12.17
N ALA A 807 -35.22 0.80 -13.46
CA ALA A 807 -35.31 2.08 -14.13
C ALA A 807 -36.41 2.97 -13.52
N ALA A 808 -37.48 2.38 -12.97
CA ALA A 808 -38.51 3.12 -12.24
C ALA A 808 -38.02 3.81 -10.96
N ARG A 809 -36.93 3.31 -10.37
CA ARG A 809 -36.39 3.70 -9.06
C ARG A 809 -35.10 4.51 -9.16
N LEU A 810 -34.62 4.82 -10.36
CA LEU A 810 -33.40 5.62 -10.54
C LEU A 810 -33.67 7.08 -10.13
N GLU A 811 -32.84 7.63 -9.24
CA GLU A 811 -32.88 9.04 -8.86
C GLU A 811 -32.25 9.89 -9.97
N LEU A 812 -33.08 10.42 -10.87
CA LEU A 812 -32.64 11.20 -12.03
C LEU A 812 -32.90 12.68 -11.77
N VAL A 813 -31.84 13.35 -11.31
CA VAL A 813 -31.88 14.78 -10.94
C VAL A 813 -31.76 15.68 -12.18
N ARG A 814 -31.04 15.22 -13.21
CA ARG A 814 -30.88 15.97 -14.46
C ARG A 814 -32.01 15.66 -15.44
N PRO A 815 -32.64 16.68 -16.05
CA PRO A 815 -33.77 16.51 -16.95
C PRO A 815 -33.44 15.64 -18.18
N GLU A 816 -32.26 15.81 -18.77
CA GLU A 816 -31.80 15.04 -19.93
C GLU A 816 -31.73 13.53 -19.66
N HIS A 817 -31.39 13.14 -18.42
CA HIS A 817 -31.30 11.73 -18.03
C HIS A 817 -32.66 11.04 -18.08
N THR A 818 -33.75 11.75 -17.80
CA THR A 818 -35.09 11.17 -17.85
C THR A 818 -35.54 10.89 -19.28
N VAL A 819 -35.15 11.75 -20.23
CA VAL A 819 -35.35 11.55 -21.67
C VAL A 819 -34.53 10.36 -22.16
N VAL A 820 -33.23 10.33 -21.83
CA VAL A 820 -32.31 9.23 -22.19
C VAL A 820 -32.83 7.90 -21.64
N ARG A 821 -33.25 7.85 -20.37
CA ARG A 821 -33.88 6.66 -19.77
C ARG A 821 -35.05 6.15 -20.61
N SER A 822 -35.97 7.03 -21.00
CA SER A 822 -37.14 6.62 -21.79
C SER A 822 -36.75 6.06 -23.16
N GLN A 823 -35.77 6.66 -23.83
CA GLN A 823 -35.26 6.19 -25.12
C GLN A 823 -34.57 4.83 -25.00
N LEU A 824 -33.77 4.63 -23.95
CA LEU A 824 -33.10 3.35 -23.67
C LEU A 824 -34.08 2.23 -23.37
N LEU A 825 -35.10 2.50 -22.55
CA LEU A 825 -36.17 1.55 -22.28
C LEU A 825 -36.93 1.20 -23.57
N ALA A 826 -37.25 2.20 -24.41
CA ALA A 826 -37.89 1.95 -25.70
C ALA A 826 -37.03 1.03 -26.59
N TYR A 827 -35.72 1.29 -26.69
CA TYR A 827 -34.81 0.48 -27.48
C TYR A 827 -34.73 -0.96 -26.97
N LEU A 828 -34.38 -1.15 -25.69
CA LEU A 828 -34.13 -2.47 -25.12
C LEU A 828 -35.40 -3.32 -25.07
N THR A 829 -36.54 -2.74 -24.68
CA THR A 829 -37.82 -3.47 -24.68
C THR A 829 -38.32 -3.77 -26.09
N GLY A 830 -38.08 -2.88 -27.06
CA GLY A 830 -38.37 -3.12 -28.47
C GLY A 830 -37.54 -4.28 -29.02
N THR A 831 -36.24 -4.31 -28.72
CA THR A 831 -35.34 -5.41 -29.11
C THR A 831 -35.75 -6.72 -28.45
N GLN A 832 -36.13 -6.72 -27.17
CA GLN A 832 -36.62 -7.91 -26.47
C GLN A 832 -37.92 -8.47 -27.04
N LYS A 833 -38.84 -7.62 -27.51
CA LYS A 833 -40.09 -8.08 -28.15
C LYS A 833 -39.85 -8.76 -29.51
N MET A 834 -38.81 -8.34 -30.22
CA MET A 834 -38.49 -8.83 -31.57
C MET A 834 -37.64 -10.10 -31.56
N ASN A 835 -37.00 -10.44 -30.44
CA ASN A 835 -36.04 -11.54 -30.32
C ASN A 835 -36.47 -12.53 -29.24
N ARG A 836 -36.28 -13.83 -29.46
CA ARG A 836 -36.77 -14.88 -28.57
C ARG A 836 -35.87 -15.19 -27.38
N TYR A 837 -34.55 -15.16 -27.55
CA TYR A 837 -33.62 -15.76 -26.60
C TYR A 837 -32.65 -14.75 -25.96
N PRO A 838 -32.53 -14.70 -24.61
CA PRO A 838 -31.58 -13.81 -23.92
C PRO A 838 -30.15 -14.38 -23.93
N LEU A 839 -29.17 -13.57 -24.32
CA LEU A 839 -27.75 -13.88 -24.25
C LEU A 839 -27.14 -13.32 -22.96
N PHE A 840 -26.27 -14.12 -22.35
CA PHE A 840 -25.53 -13.78 -21.14
C PHE A 840 -26.47 -13.30 -20.01
N GLU A 841 -27.48 -14.11 -19.68
CA GLU A 841 -28.32 -13.85 -18.50
C GLU A 841 -27.52 -13.75 -17.20
N LEU A 842 -26.40 -14.48 -17.10
CA LEU A 842 -25.43 -14.42 -16.00
C LEU A 842 -26.11 -14.40 -14.62
N ARG A 843 -27.06 -15.31 -14.35
CA ARG A 843 -27.73 -15.36 -13.03
C ARG A 843 -26.70 -15.68 -11.95
N GLN A 844 -26.74 -14.99 -10.81
CA GLN A 844 -25.79 -15.21 -9.70
C GLN A 844 -26.52 -15.36 -8.36
N PRO A 845 -27.08 -16.54 -8.04
CA PRO A 845 -27.61 -16.81 -6.70
C PRO A 845 -26.49 -16.78 -5.66
N ALA A 846 -25.38 -17.45 -5.95
CA ALA A 846 -24.12 -17.42 -5.20
C ALA A 846 -22.93 -17.18 -6.14
N GLN A 847 -22.83 -17.98 -7.21
CA GLN A 847 -21.87 -17.83 -8.30
C GLN A 847 -22.61 -17.70 -9.64
N VAL A 848 -21.92 -17.25 -10.69
CA VAL A 848 -22.55 -17.06 -12.01
C VAL A 848 -22.81 -18.43 -12.63
N GLU A 849 -24.06 -18.72 -12.97
CA GLU A 849 -24.45 -20.03 -13.48
C GLU A 849 -24.58 -20.02 -15.01
N PHE A 850 -23.89 -20.94 -15.68
CA PHE A 850 -24.13 -21.29 -17.09
C PHE A 850 -24.81 -22.64 -17.19
N LYS A 851 -25.91 -22.71 -17.95
CA LYS A 851 -26.65 -23.96 -18.21
C LYS A 851 -26.27 -24.53 -19.57
N LYS A 852 -25.96 -25.83 -19.62
CA LYS A 852 -25.57 -26.59 -20.81
C LYS A 852 -26.54 -26.41 -21.99
N TYR A 853 -27.84 -26.43 -21.71
CA TYR A 853 -28.93 -26.22 -22.68
C TYR A 853 -29.53 -24.81 -22.65
N GLY A 854 -28.81 -23.86 -22.03
CA GLY A 854 -29.22 -22.47 -21.95
C GLY A 854 -28.94 -21.69 -23.25
N PRO A 855 -29.65 -20.58 -23.49
CA PRO A 855 -29.51 -19.77 -24.71
C PRO A 855 -28.07 -19.39 -25.09
N SER A 856 -27.24 -18.99 -24.12
CA SER A 856 -25.85 -18.55 -24.38
C SER A 856 -24.96 -19.68 -24.92
N LEU A 857 -25.12 -20.91 -24.40
CA LEU A 857 -24.31 -22.05 -24.86
C LEU A 857 -24.87 -22.66 -26.15
N THR A 858 -26.19 -22.59 -26.37
CA THR A 858 -26.77 -22.90 -27.68
C THR A 858 -26.27 -21.92 -28.75
N PHE A 859 -26.18 -20.63 -28.42
CA PHE A 859 -25.60 -19.62 -29.29
C PHE A 859 -24.12 -19.91 -29.59
N LEU A 860 -23.33 -20.25 -28.57
CA LEU A 860 -21.92 -20.62 -28.74
C LEU A 860 -21.75 -21.82 -29.69
N ARG A 861 -22.54 -22.89 -29.54
CA ARG A 861 -22.47 -24.06 -30.44
C ARG A 861 -22.67 -23.67 -31.90
N ARG A 862 -23.70 -22.86 -32.18
CA ARG A 862 -23.99 -22.39 -33.55
C ARG A 862 -22.88 -21.49 -34.08
N LEU A 863 -22.28 -20.67 -33.21
CA LEU A 863 -21.14 -19.84 -33.57
C LEU A 863 -19.93 -20.72 -33.95
N LEU A 864 -19.60 -21.73 -33.14
CA LEU A 864 -18.53 -22.68 -33.43
C LEU A 864 -18.78 -23.45 -34.73
N GLU A 865 -19.99 -23.97 -34.93
CA GLU A 865 -20.40 -24.66 -36.17
C GLU A 865 -20.23 -23.76 -37.41
N ARG A 866 -20.62 -22.48 -37.30
CA ARG A 866 -20.49 -21.51 -38.39
C ARG A 866 -19.04 -21.13 -38.68
N CYS A 867 -18.20 -21.04 -37.66
CA CYS A 867 -16.77 -20.79 -37.81
C CYS A 867 -15.98 -22.05 -38.22
N GLY A 868 -16.61 -23.23 -38.23
CA GLY A 868 -15.98 -24.49 -38.61
C GLY A 868 -15.08 -25.09 -37.51
N TYR A 869 -15.29 -24.72 -36.24
CA TYR A 869 -14.56 -25.28 -35.12
C TYR A 869 -15.26 -26.53 -34.56
N GLU A 870 -14.52 -27.62 -34.37
CA GLU A 870 -15.03 -28.80 -33.66
C GLU A 870 -15.05 -28.51 -32.15
N LEU A 871 -16.16 -28.85 -31.47
CA LEU A 871 -16.29 -28.63 -30.02
C LEU A 871 -15.24 -29.40 -29.22
N ILE A 872 -15.00 -30.67 -29.58
CA ILE A 872 -13.95 -31.54 -29.03
C ILE A 872 -13.17 -32.11 -30.22
N PRO A 873 -11.90 -31.75 -30.40
CA PRO A 873 -11.06 -32.30 -31.47
C PRO A 873 -10.90 -33.82 -31.33
N ARG A 874 -11.02 -34.56 -32.43
CA ARG A 874 -11.01 -36.03 -32.44
C ARG A 874 -9.72 -36.68 -31.92
N ASP A 875 -8.60 -35.95 -31.91
CA ASP A 875 -7.27 -36.45 -31.55
C ASP A 875 -6.85 -36.12 -30.10
N THR A 876 -7.78 -35.69 -29.24
CA THR A 876 -7.45 -35.35 -27.83
C THR A 876 -7.29 -36.61 -26.96
N PRO A 877 -6.13 -36.80 -26.29
CA PRO A 877 -5.82 -38.03 -25.53
C PRO A 877 -6.69 -38.23 -24.27
N GLU A 878 -7.23 -37.15 -23.70
CA GLU A 878 -8.26 -37.17 -22.66
C GLU A 878 -9.41 -36.28 -23.12
N SER A 879 -10.55 -36.87 -23.52
CA SER A 879 -11.70 -36.09 -24.00
C SER A 879 -12.42 -35.44 -22.81
N PRO A 880 -12.44 -34.10 -22.72
CA PRO A 880 -13.19 -33.41 -21.67
C PRO A 880 -14.69 -33.69 -21.82
N SER A 881 -15.46 -33.53 -20.75
CA SER A 881 -16.91 -33.56 -20.87
C SER A 881 -17.39 -32.42 -21.77
N GLU A 882 -18.55 -32.60 -22.40
CA GLU A 882 -19.13 -31.58 -23.28
C GLU A 882 -19.27 -30.22 -22.60
N MET A 883 -19.59 -30.19 -21.31
CA MET A 883 -19.71 -28.95 -20.54
C MET A 883 -18.34 -28.30 -20.27
N GLU A 884 -17.31 -29.09 -19.96
CA GLU A 884 -15.94 -28.59 -19.78
C GLU A 884 -15.42 -27.99 -21.10
N ALA A 885 -15.63 -28.65 -22.23
CA ALA A 885 -15.27 -28.13 -23.56
C ALA A 885 -16.01 -26.83 -23.89
N LEU A 886 -17.33 -26.77 -23.64
CA LEU A 886 -18.12 -25.55 -23.84
C LEU A 886 -17.63 -24.39 -22.96
N MET A 887 -17.21 -24.66 -21.73
CA MET A 887 -16.66 -23.63 -20.85
C MET A 887 -15.29 -23.14 -21.29
N GLU A 888 -14.44 -24.01 -21.82
CA GLU A 888 -13.15 -23.61 -22.41
C GLU A 888 -13.36 -22.66 -23.59
N TRP A 889 -14.26 -22.98 -24.52
CA TRP A 889 -14.60 -22.09 -25.65
C TRP A 889 -15.28 -20.79 -25.21
N MET A 890 -16.04 -20.82 -24.12
CA MET A 890 -16.77 -19.67 -23.61
C MET A 890 -15.86 -18.69 -22.85
N LEU A 891 -14.87 -19.20 -22.11
CA LEU A 891 -14.11 -18.45 -21.10
C LEU A 891 -12.61 -18.34 -21.41
N GLY A 892 -12.03 -19.27 -22.16
CA GLY A 892 -10.59 -19.36 -22.40
C GLY A 892 -10.08 -18.33 -23.41
N ASP A 893 -9.04 -17.59 -23.00
CA ASP A 893 -8.40 -16.56 -23.82
C ASP A 893 -7.46 -17.13 -24.90
N ALA A 894 -7.05 -18.41 -24.78
CA ALA A 894 -6.14 -19.07 -25.71
C ALA A 894 -6.83 -19.75 -26.89
N THR A 895 -8.16 -19.69 -26.99
CA THR A 895 -8.94 -20.39 -28.01
C THR A 895 -8.85 -19.71 -29.39
N ALA A 896 -9.04 -20.47 -30.47
CA ALA A 896 -9.10 -19.91 -31.83
C ALA A 896 -10.22 -18.86 -31.98
N LEU A 897 -11.36 -19.11 -31.32
CA LEU A 897 -12.48 -18.18 -31.28
C LEU A 897 -12.10 -16.84 -30.62
N ALA A 898 -11.38 -16.85 -29.50
CA ALA A 898 -10.93 -15.63 -28.83
C ALA A 898 -9.98 -14.80 -29.71
N ASN A 899 -9.09 -15.46 -30.46
CA ASN A 899 -8.10 -14.82 -31.32
C ASN A 899 -8.69 -14.28 -32.64
N GLU A 900 -9.50 -15.07 -33.35
CA GLU A 900 -10.04 -14.71 -34.67
C GLU A 900 -11.33 -13.86 -34.58
N HIS A 901 -12.11 -14.09 -33.52
CA HIS A 901 -13.42 -13.48 -33.27
C HIS A 901 -13.50 -12.80 -31.89
N PRO A 902 -12.65 -11.78 -31.61
CA PRO A 902 -12.62 -11.08 -30.33
C PRO A 902 -13.94 -10.41 -29.97
N GLU A 903 -14.80 -10.11 -30.96
CA GLU A 903 -16.15 -9.58 -30.73
C GLU A 903 -17.02 -10.44 -29.81
N PHE A 904 -16.80 -11.76 -29.74
CA PHE A 904 -17.55 -12.65 -28.86
C PHE A 904 -17.21 -12.41 -27.39
N ALA A 905 -15.92 -12.43 -27.05
CA ALA A 905 -15.44 -12.16 -25.68
C ALA A 905 -15.79 -10.72 -25.24
N LEU A 906 -15.65 -9.75 -26.14
CA LEU A 906 -16.08 -8.37 -25.88
C LEU A 906 -17.58 -8.29 -25.55
N THR A 907 -18.43 -9.03 -26.26
CA THR A 907 -19.88 -9.02 -26.01
C THR A 907 -20.20 -9.61 -24.64
N ARG A 908 -19.58 -10.75 -24.29
CA ARG A 908 -19.69 -11.40 -22.97
C ARG A 908 -19.29 -10.42 -21.86
N ASP A 909 -18.14 -9.78 -22.01
CA ASP A 909 -17.57 -8.91 -20.98
C ASP A 909 -18.37 -7.60 -20.84
N VAL A 910 -18.86 -7.01 -21.94
CA VAL A 910 -19.73 -5.82 -21.88
C VAL A 910 -21.01 -6.10 -21.10
N VAL A 911 -21.66 -7.26 -21.30
CA VAL A 911 -22.86 -7.61 -20.52
C VAL A 911 -22.53 -7.82 -19.04
N ALA A 912 -21.38 -8.43 -18.72
CA ALA A 912 -20.92 -8.57 -17.34
C ALA A 912 -20.60 -7.21 -16.68
N LEU A 913 -19.90 -6.33 -17.39
CA LEU A 913 -19.59 -4.97 -16.93
C LEU A 913 -20.85 -4.14 -16.73
N TYR A 914 -21.83 -4.24 -17.65
CA TYR A 914 -23.14 -3.62 -17.50
C TYR A 914 -23.84 -4.08 -16.22
N LYS A 915 -24.01 -5.40 -16.04
CA LYS A 915 -24.67 -5.96 -14.86
C LYS A 915 -23.98 -5.53 -13.57
N PHE A 916 -22.63 -5.53 -13.57
CA PHE A 916 -21.86 -5.04 -12.45
C PHE A 916 -22.09 -3.55 -12.19
N LEU A 917 -21.83 -2.67 -13.15
CA LEU A 917 -21.93 -1.21 -12.98
C LEU A 917 -23.31 -0.76 -12.51
N VAL A 918 -24.37 -1.39 -13.02
CA VAL A 918 -25.75 -1.08 -12.68
C VAL A 918 -26.11 -1.49 -11.25
N THR A 919 -25.50 -2.56 -10.74
CA THR A 919 -25.84 -3.15 -9.43
C THR A 919 -24.74 -3.01 -8.38
N MET A 920 -23.61 -2.44 -8.78
CA MET A 920 -22.39 -2.32 -8.00
C MET A 920 -22.67 -1.61 -6.68
N GLU A 921 -22.09 -2.17 -5.63
CA GLU A 921 -21.92 -1.54 -4.33
C GLU A 921 -20.50 -1.01 -4.19
N SER A 922 -20.35 0.10 -3.47
CA SER A 922 -19.01 0.53 -3.04
C SER A 922 -18.37 -0.61 -2.24
N ARG A 923 -17.04 -0.74 -2.35
CA ARG A 923 -16.31 -1.84 -1.71
C ARG A 923 -16.54 -1.85 -0.19
N GLU A 924 -16.60 -0.67 0.42
CA GLU A 924 -16.91 -0.51 1.84
C GLU A 924 -18.33 -1.01 2.18
N ALA A 925 -19.33 -0.65 1.39
CA ALA A 925 -20.70 -1.09 1.59
C ALA A 925 -20.85 -2.61 1.46
N GLU A 926 -20.19 -3.21 0.45
CA GLU A 926 -20.15 -4.66 0.27
C GLU A 926 -19.51 -5.37 1.47
N LEU A 927 -18.34 -4.88 1.93
CA LEU A 927 -17.63 -5.43 3.10
C LEU A 927 -18.48 -5.33 4.38
N MET A 928 -19.15 -4.20 4.59
CA MET A 928 -20.00 -3.99 5.76
C MET A 928 -21.23 -4.90 5.73
N ARG A 929 -21.85 -5.12 4.57
CA ARG A 929 -22.97 -6.06 4.43
C ARG A 929 -22.54 -7.49 4.78
N ARG A 930 -21.36 -7.93 4.30
CA ARG A 930 -20.82 -9.25 4.62
C ARG A 930 -20.58 -9.46 6.11
N ARG A 931 -20.28 -8.40 6.87
CA ARG A 931 -20.16 -8.47 8.34
C ARG A 931 -21.51 -8.66 9.04
N VAL A 932 -22.59 -8.13 8.47
CA VAL A 932 -23.94 -8.18 9.06
C VAL A 932 -24.65 -9.50 8.75
N SER A 933 -24.40 -10.12 7.59
CA SER A 933 -25.03 -11.41 7.23
C SER A 933 -24.55 -12.62 8.06
N THR A 934 -23.48 -12.48 8.84
CA THR A 934 -22.84 -13.55 9.63
C THR A 934 -23.24 -13.52 11.11
N GLU A 935 -24.43 -13.03 11.45
CA GLU A 935 -24.91 -12.99 12.84
C GLU A 935 -25.01 -14.37 13.51
N GLU A 936 -25.21 -15.46 12.76
CA GLU A 936 -25.24 -16.82 13.32
C GLU A 936 -23.86 -17.40 13.70
N ASN A 937 -22.74 -16.80 13.24
CA ASN A 937 -21.38 -17.32 13.46
C ASN A 937 -20.45 -16.33 14.18
N ARG A 938 -21.02 -15.45 15.01
CA ARG A 938 -20.32 -14.35 15.69
C ARG A 938 -19.17 -14.79 16.63
N TYR A 939 -19.08 -16.07 16.97
CA TYR A 939 -18.09 -16.60 17.92
C TYR A 939 -17.13 -17.67 17.37
N MET A 940 -17.26 -18.11 16.11
CA MET A 940 -16.42 -19.18 15.55
C MET A 940 -15.65 -18.82 14.28
N SER A 941 -15.71 -17.57 13.82
CA SER A 941 -14.85 -17.09 12.74
C SER A 941 -14.34 -15.68 13.04
N TRP A 942 -13.33 -15.58 13.90
CA TRP A 942 -12.40 -14.45 13.82
C TRP A 942 -11.40 -14.76 12.69
N SER A 943 -11.84 -14.64 11.44
CA SER A 943 -10.93 -14.30 10.34
C SER A 943 -11.01 -12.80 10.14
N LEU A 944 -9.86 -12.14 10.03
CA LEU A 944 -9.85 -10.73 9.68
C LEU A 944 -10.41 -10.61 8.26
N SER A 945 -11.18 -9.57 7.97
CA SER A 945 -11.93 -9.34 6.71
C SER A 945 -11.09 -9.28 5.41
N PHE A 946 -9.85 -9.77 5.42
CA PHE A 946 -8.85 -9.71 4.36
C PHE A 946 -8.06 -11.01 4.18
N ASP A 947 -8.41 -12.10 4.85
CA ASP A 947 -7.90 -13.45 4.57
C ASP A 947 -8.56 -14.03 3.29
N ASP A 948 -8.66 -13.25 2.21
CA ASP A 948 -8.83 -13.81 0.87
C ASP A 948 -7.43 -14.23 0.41
N GLU A 949 -7.26 -15.51 0.07
CA GLU A 949 -6.00 -16.21 -0.23
C GLU A 949 -5.18 -15.65 -1.42
N GLY A 950 -5.57 -14.50 -1.97
CA GLY A 950 -4.84 -13.77 -3.01
C GLY A 950 -4.07 -12.59 -2.43
N GLY A 951 -2.84 -12.82 -1.95
CA GLY A 951 -1.90 -11.82 -1.45
C GLY A 951 -1.36 -10.85 -2.51
N GLY A 952 -2.24 -10.19 -3.26
CA GLY A 952 -1.89 -9.19 -4.27
C GLY A 952 -2.32 -7.79 -3.85
N ARG A 953 -1.38 -6.84 -3.83
CA ARG A 953 -1.66 -5.41 -3.68
C ARG A 953 -2.72 -5.00 -4.70
N PHE A 954 -3.89 -4.53 -4.26
CA PHE A 954 -4.66 -3.57 -5.06
C PHE A 954 -3.88 -2.25 -5.01
N ALA A 955 -2.86 -2.13 -5.87
CA ALA A 955 -2.38 -0.81 -6.22
C ALA A 955 -3.61 -0.01 -6.67
N HIS A 956 -3.65 1.30 -6.40
CA HIS A 956 -4.52 2.22 -7.13
C HIS A 956 -4.06 2.31 -8.60
N SER A 957 -3.89 1.16 -9.25
CA SER A 957 -3.75 1.03 -10.68
C SER A 957 -5.08 1.49 -11.24
N LEU A 958 -5.09 2.74 -11.66
CA LEU A 958 -6.16 3.30 -12.48
C LEU A 958 -6.10 2.74 -13.91
N HIS A 959 -5.23 1.75 -14.17
CA HIS A 959 -5.21 1.04 -15.44
C HIS A 959 -6.32 -0.01 -15.46
N PRO A 960 -7.20 0.05 -16.47
CA PRO A 960 -8.22 -0.96 -16.66
C PRO A 960 -7.58 -2.33 -16.92
N THR A 961 -7.98 -3.34 -16.15
CA THR A 961 -7.57 -4.74 -16.32
C THR A 961 -8.75 -5.53 -16.88
N ALA A 962 -8.49 -6.44 -17.83
CA ALA A 962 -9.52 -7.29 -18.40
C ALA A 962 -10.17 -8.19 -17.33
N LEU A 963 -11.41 -8.63 -17.58
CA LEU A 963 -12.10 -9.55 -16.69
C LEU A 963 -11.49 -10.94 -16.80
N ARG A 964 -11.22 -11.56 -15.65
CA ARG A 964 -10.78 -12.95 -15.56
C ARG A 964 -11.97 -13.83 -15.15
N TRP A 965 -12.21 -14.87 -15.93
CA TRP A 965 -13.28 -15.82 -15.73
C TRP A 965 -12.71 -17.17 -15.30
N GLU A 966 -13.27 -17.76 -14.24
CA GLU A 966 -12.77 -19.01 -13.68
C GLU A 966 -13.93 -19.92 -13.33
N VAL A 967 -13.93 -21.13 -13.88
CA VAL A 967 -14.92 -22.16 -13.53
C VAL A 967 -14.53 -22.75 -12.17
N THR A 968 -15.46 -22.71 -11.21
CA THR A 968 -15.22 -23.27 -9.88
C THR A 968 -15.76 -24.66 -9.71
N ASN A 969 -16.91 -24.97 -10.31
CA ASN A 969 -17.55 -26.27 -10.14
C ASN A 969 -18.51 -26.58 -11.30
N PHE A 970 -18.77 -27.87 -11.49
CA PHE A 970 -19.84 -28.38 -12.34
C PHE A 970 -20.84 -29.16 -11.48
N ARG A 971 -22.12 -28.78 -11.53
CA ARG A 971 -23.20 -29.38 -10.74
C ARG A 971 -24.31 -29.93 -11.63
N GLY A 972 -25.12 -30.83 -11.06
CA GLY A 972 -26.27 -31.46 -11.71
C GLY A 972 -26.04 -32.91 -12.16
N LEU A 973 -27.12 -33.60 -12.54
CA LEU A 973 -27.13 -35.03 -12.86
C LEU A 973 -26.27 -35.39 -14.10
N ASP A 974 -25.96 -34.42 -14.95
CA ASP A 974 -25.09 -34.55 -16.15
C ASP A 974 -24.03 -33.42 -16.21
N LYS A 975 -23.61 -32.88 -15.05
CA LYS A 975 -22.78 -31.65 -15.01
C LYS A 975 -23.39 -30.54 -15.89
N ASP A 976 -24.71 -30.40 -15.89
CA ASP A 976 -25.46 -29.53 -16.81
C ASP A 976 -25.42 -28.05 -16.40
N THR A 977 -24.89 -27.74 -15.23
CA THR A 977 -24.70 -26.39 -14.72
C THR A 977 -23.23 -26.16 -14.35
N ALA A 978 -22.61 -25.11 -14.86
CA ALA A 978 -21.28 -24.66 -14.47
C ALA A 978 -21.37 -23.40 -13.61
N ASP A 979 -20.67 -23.42 -12.48
CA ASP A 979 -20.50 -22.26 -11.61
C ASP A 979 -19.21 -21.53 -11.96
N VAL A 980 -19.33 -20.23 -12.19
CA VAL A 980 -18.24 -19.38 -12.67
C VAL A 980 -18.05 -18.18 -11.76
N ASN A 981 -16.79 -17.92 -11.40
CA ASN A 981 -16.35 -16.70 -10.75
C ASN A 981 -15.83 -15.73 -11.80
N ILE A 982 -16.20 -14.46 -11.66
CA ILE A 982 -15.66 -13.36 -12.45
C ILE A 982 -14.83 -12.51 -11.50
N SER A 983 -13.59 -12.22 -11.88
CA SER A 983 -12.70 -11.33 -11.13
C SER A 983 -12.15 -10.25 -12.04
N GLY A 984 -11.88 -9.08 -11.47
CA GLY A 984 -11.39 -7.93 -12.23
C GLY A 984 -10.85 -6.83 -11.34
N PHE A 985 -10.34 -5.79 -11.97
CA PHE A 985 -9.95 -4.53 -11.34
C PHE A 985 -8.77 -4.59 -10.37
N GLY A 986 -8.05 -5.71 -10.25
CA GLY A 986 -7.02 -5.94 -9.23
C GLY A 986 -7.25 -7.20 -8.37
N GLY A 987 -8.16 -8.08 -8.82
CA GLY A 987 -8.50 -9.34 -8.14
C GLY A 987 -9.82 -9.31 -7.39
N ARG A 988 -10.63 -8.24 -7.49
CA ARG A 988 -11.95 -8.17 -6.87
C ARG A 988 -12.87 -9.15 -7.59
N LYS A 989 -13.48 -10.08 -6.85
CA LYS A 989 -14.57 -10.93 -7.37
C LYS A 989 -15.81 -10.06 -7.61
N LEU A 990 -16.35 -10.10 -8.83
CA LEU A 990 -17.55 -9.36 -9.20
C LEU A 990 -18.78 -10.08 -8.62
N GLN A 991 -19.64 -9.31 -7.97
CA GLN A 991 -20.95 -9.77 -7.52
C GLN A 991 -22.01 -8.83 -8.03
N TRP A 992 -23.14 -9.39 -8.49
CA TRP A 992 -24.34 -8.59 -8.75
C TRP A 992 -24.89 -8.15 -7.39
N GLY A 993 -24.65 -6.88 -7.06
CA GLY A 993 -25.05 -6.31 -5.78
C GLY A 993 -26.55 -6.03 -5.74
N GLU A 994 -26.99 -5.54 -4.58
CA GLU A 994 -28.24 -4.81 -4.44
C GLU A 994 -27.89 -3.42 -3.90
N GLY A 995 -27.09 -2.66 -4.67
CA GLY A 995 -26.63 -1.31 -4.30
C GLY A 995 -27.74 -0.27 -4.19
N ALA A 996 -27.39 0.98 -3.85
CA ALA A 996 -28.39 2.00 -3.54
C ALA A 996 -29.24 2.41 -4.76
N ALA A 997 -28.73 2.21 -5.99
CA ALA A 997 -29.52 2.37 -7.21
C ALA A 997 -30.71 1.37 -7.29
N VAL A 998 -30.57 0.16 -6.72
CA VAL A 998 -31.61 -0.88 -6.68
C VAL A 998 -32.62 -0.63 -5.56
N GLN A 999 -32.22 0.14 -4.55
CA GLN A 999 -32.94 0.32 -3.30
C GLN A 999 -33.52 1.73 -3.23
N SER A 1000 -34.85 1.86 -3.39
CA SER A 1000 -35.52 3.15 -3.24
C SER A 1000 -35.77 3.47 -1.76
N PRO A 1001 -35.37 4.67 -1.27
CA PRO A 1001 -35.77 5.17 0.05
C PRO A 1001 -37.28 5.36 0.22
N ALA A 1002 -38.03 5.47 -0.88
CA ALA A 1002 -39.48 5.60 -0.88
C ALA A 1002 -40.22 4.24 -0.92
N ASP A 1003 -39.50 3.12 -0.97
CA ASP A 1003 -40.09 1.77 -1.01
C ASP A 1003 -40.53 1.32 0.40
N VAL A 1004 -41.85 1.41 0.68
CA VAL A 1004 -42.42 1.07 1.99
C VAL A 1004 -42.16 -0.39 2.38
N ALA A 1005 -42.12 -1.32 1.42
CA ALA A 1005 -41.83 -2.74 1.70
C ALA A 1005 -40.42 -2.98 2.26
N ARG A 1006 -39.50 -2.03 2.02
CA ARG A 1006 -38.16 -2.03 2.60
C ARG A 1006 -38.15 -1.37 3.99
N ILE A 1007 -38.93 -0.32 4.16
CA ILE A 1007 -39.06 0.40 5.44
C ILE A 1007 -39.70 -0.52 6.51
N LEU A 1008 -40.67 -1.34 6.10
CA LEU A 1008 -41.36 -2.33 6.93
C LEU A 1008 -40.94 -3.75 6.51
N PRO A 1009 -39.89 -4.33 7.14
CA PRO A 1009 -39.37 -5.64 6.74
C PRO A 1009 -40.42 -6.74 6.96
N GLY A 1010 -40.57 -7.63 5.97
CA GLY A 1010 -41.52 -8.76 6.00
C GLY A 1010 -42.62 -8.68 4.94
N LEU A 1011 -42.79 -7.53 4.28
CA LEU A 1011 -43.77 -7.32 3.22
C LEU A 1011 -43.14 -7.49 1.83
N THR A 1012 -43.84 -8.18 0.92
CA THR A 1012 -43.42 -8.30 -0.50
C THR A 1012 -43.91 -7.13 -1.36
N SER A 1013 -45.06 -6.56 -1.00
CA SER A 1013 -45.56 -5.27 -1.49
C SER A 1013 -46.41 -4.67 -0.38
N ALA A 1014 -46.09 -3.44 0.04
CA ALA A 1014 -46.82 -2.78 1.12
C ALA A 1014 -48.09 -2.08 0.60
N SER A 1015 -49.20 -2.27 1.28
CA SER A 1015 -50.45 -1.55 1.10
C SER A 1015 -50.70 -0.59 2.27
N GLU A 1016 -51.65 0.32 2.10
CA GLU A 1016 -52.09 1.23 3.17
C GLU A 1016 -52.62 0.45 4.38
N ASP A 1017 -53.36 -0.64 4.14
CA ASP A 1017 -53.91 -1.52 5.17
C ASP A 1017 -52.80 -2.17 6.01
N ASP A 1018 -51.69 -2.58 5.37
CA ASP A 1018 -50.52 -3.12 6.08
C ASP A 1018 -49.91 -2.07 7.02
N ILE A 1019 -49.91 -0.79 6.64
CA ILE A 1019 -49.37 0.30 7.48
C ILE A 1019 -50.29 0.54 8.68
N LEU A 1020 -51.61 0.62 8.45
CA LEU A 1020 -52.61 0.85 9.50
C LEU A 1020 -52.62 -0.26 10.55
N HIS A 1021 -52.34 -1.50 10.15
CA HIS A 1021 -52.33 -2.67 11.03
C HIS A 1021 -50.94 -3.01 11.60
N THR A 1022 -49.90 -2.27 11.24
CA THR A 1022 -48.55 -2.50 11.78
C THR A 1022 -48.41 -1.96 13.20
N GLU A 1023 -47.95 -2.82 14.13
CA GLU A 1023 -47.76 -2.43 15.54
C GLU A 1023 -46.63 -1.42 15.75
N LYS A 1024 -45.57 -1.48 14.93
CA LYS A 1024 -44.35 -0.66 15.06
C LYS A 1024 -44.04 0.08 13.76
N LEU A 1025 -44.30 1.38 13.76
CA LEU A 1025 -43.92 2.28 12.66
C LEU A 1025 -42.59 2.99 12.97
N PRO A 1026 -41.75 3.25 11.96
CA PRO A 1026 -40.49 3.96 12.14
C PRO A 1026 -40.73 5.45 12.44
N THR A 1027 -40.15 5.96 13.52
CA THR A 1027 -40.23 7.38 13.92
C THR A 1027 -39.08 8.23 13.36
N PHE A 1028 -38.17 7.62 12.58
CA PHE A 1028 -36.98 8.27 12.01
C PHE A 1028 -36.12 8.98 13.08
N GLY A 1029 -35.72 8.24 14.12
CA GLY A 1029 -34.97 8.82 15.24
C GLY A 1029 -35.79 9.83 16.03
N ASP A 1030 -37.07 9.51 16.26
CA ASP A 1030 -38.06 10.35 16.96
C ASP A 1030 -38.30 11.73 16.34
N THR A 1031 -37.96 11.89 15.05
CA THR A 1031 -38.25 13.11 14.28
C THR A 1031 -39.75 13.20 13.95
N LEU A 1032 -40.39 12.06 13.66
CA LEU A 1032 -41.82 11.98 13.36
C LEU A 1032 -42.58 11.34 14.52
N SER A 1033 -43.75 11.89 14.86
CA SER A 1033 -44.72 11.18 15.71
C SER A 1033 -45.25 9.93 15.01
N ARG A 1034 -45.83 9.00 15.77
CA ARG A 1034 -46.43 7.77 15.21
C ARG A 1034 -47.51 8.08 14.17
N GLU A 1035 -48.40 9.04 14.47
CA GLU A 1035 -49.48 9.46 13.56
C GLU A 1035 -48.93 10.08 12.27
N GLU A 1036 -47.85 10.87 12.37
CA GLU A 1036 -47.21 11.48 11.21
C GLU A 1036 -46.45 10.46 10.36
N SER A 1037 -45.84 9.46 10.99
CA SER A 1037 -45.21 8.33 10.29
C SER A 1037 -46.25 7.50 9.55
N GLU A 1038 -47.38 7.18 10.18
CA GLU A 1038 -48.51 6.48 9.56
C GLU A 1038 -49.04 7.24 8.33
N THR A 1039 -49.24 8.55 8.48
CA THR A 1039 -49.70 9.43 7.40
C THR A 1039 -48.72 9.46 6.24
N LEU A 1040 -47.42 9.70 6.51
CA LEU A 1040 -46.38 9.80 5.49
C LEU A 1040 -46.22 8.48 4.72
N LEU A 1041 -46.14 7.35 5.44
CA LEU A 1041 -46.01 6.03 4.81
C LEU A 1041 -47.24 5.68 3.99
N SER A 1042 -48.45 6.04 4.45
CA SER A 1042 -49.69 5.83 3.70
C SER A 1042 -49.66 6.57 2.36
N TYR A 1043 -49.15 7.81 2.32
CA TYR A 1043 -48.98 8.57 1.08
C TYR A 1043 -48.02 7.88 0.09
N LEU A 1044 -46.99 7.18 0.57
CA LEU A 1044 -46.03 6.47 -0.29
C LEU A 1044 -46.61 5.22 -0.95
N THR A 1045 -47.70 4.65 -0.42
CA THR A 1045 -48.38 3.50 -1.04
C THR A 1045 -49.18 3.89 -2.29
N VAL A 1046 -49.39 5.18 -2.51
CA VAL A 1046 -50.11 5.70 -3.66
C VAL A 1046 -49.14 5.95 -4.81
N GLU A 1047 -49.48 5.53 -6.03
CA GLU A 1047 -48.54 5.62 -7.16
C GLU A 1047 -48.48 7.04 -7.78
N TYR A 1048 -49.61 7.65 -8.12
CA TYR A 1048 -49.64 8.87 -8.96
C TYR A 1048 -49.72 10.18 -8.17
N ILE A 1049 -50.63 10.29 -7.18
CA ILE A 1049 -50.79 11.51 -6.34
C ILE A 1049 -49.76 11.63 -5.20
N ARG A 1050 -48.75 10.75 -5.17
CA ARG A 1050 -47.72 10.68 -4.13
C ARG A 1050 -46.99 12.01 -3.93
N ILE A 1051 -46.55 12.61 -5.04
CA ILE A 1051 -45.72 13.82 -5.03
C ILE A 1051 -46.44 14.99 -4.33
N PRO A 1052 -47.63 15.43 -4.77
CA PRO A 1052 -48.29 16.57 -4.13
C PRO A 1052 -48.62 16.31 -2.66
N LEU A 1053 -48.98 15.07 -2.28
CA LEU A 1053 -49.26 14.72 -0.89
C LEU A 1053 -48.01 14.83 0.02
N VAL A 1054 -46.90 14.23 -0.42
CA VAL A 1054 -45.65 14.21 0.36
C VAL A 1054 -45.03 15.60 0.45
N VAL A 1055 -44.98 16.35 -0.66
CA VAL A 1055 -44.42 17.72 -0.63
C VAL A 1055 -45.29 18.63 0.24
N SER A 1056 -46.62 18.52 0.16
CA SER A 1056 -47.53 19.28 1.02
C SER A 1056 -47.37 18.91 2.50
N PHE A 1057 -47.08 17.65 2.82
CA PHE A 1057 -46.79 17.20 4.19
C PHE A 1057 -45.59 17.94 4.80
N PHE A 1058 -44.47 18.03 4.06
CA PHE A 1058 -43.27 18.73 4.54
C PHE A 1058 -43.41 20.26 4.51
N ALA A 1059 -44.20 20.80 3.58
CA ALA A 1059 -44.44 22.25 3.51
C ALA A 1059 -45.46 22.77 4.55
N SER A 1060 -46.17 21.88 5.25
CA SER A 1060 -47.19 22.26 6.23
C SER A 1060 -46.57 22.67 7.57
N ARG A 1061 -46.93 23.86 8.07
CA ARG A 1061 -46.44 24.41 9.36
C ARG A 1061 -44.90 24.47 9.39
N ASP A 1062 -44.27 23.98 10.45
CA ASP A 1062 -42.81 23.96 10.64
C ASP A 1062 -42.16 22.60 10.30
N ARG A 1063 -42.89 21.70 9.62
CA ARG A 1063 -42.42 20.34 9.29
C ARG A 1063 -41.25 20.29 8.31
N HIS A 1064 -40.94 21.40 7.64
CA HIS A 1064 -39.75 21.52 6.80
C HIS A 1064 -38.46 21.29 7.62
N THR A 1065 -38.49 21.56 8.93
CA THR A 1065 -37.39 21.22 9.86
C THR A 1065 -37.17 19.72 10.03
N TYR A 1066 -38.15 18.85 9.74
CA TYR A 1066 -37.92 17.40 9.78
C TYR A 1066 -36.88 16.94 8.76
N LEU A 1067 -36.65 17.74 7.71
CA LEU A 1067 -35.61 17.50 6.72
C LEU A 1067 -34.19 17.82 7.25
N PHE A 1068 -33.99 18.14 8.54
CA PHE A 1068 -32.68 17.97 9.18
C PHE A 1068 -32.25 16.50 9.24
N ASN A 1069 -33.22 15.57 9.21
CA ASN A 1069 -32.96 14.15 9.17
C ASN A 1069 -32.57 13.69 7.74
N PRO A 1070 -31.39 13.08 7.55
CA PRO A 1070 -30.91 12.67 6.22
C PRO A 1070 -31.74 11.55 5.56
N ASP A 1071 -32.42 10.70 6.35
CA ASP A 1071 -33.28 9.65 5.80
C ASP A 1071 -34.54 10.26 5.17
N LEU A 1072 -35.12 11.28 5.81
CA LEU A 1072 -36.26 12.02 5.28
C LEU A 1072 -35.85 12.87 4.06
N GLN A 1073 -34.63 13.41 4.05
CA GLN A 1073 -34.06 14.06 2.87
C GLN A 1073 -33.98 13.11 1.67
N ALA A 1074 -33.47 11.88 1.88
CA ALA A 1074 -33.36 10.86 0.84
C ALA A 1074 -34.74 10.38 0.35
N LEU A 1075 -35.70 10.23 1.26
CA LEU A 1075 -37.08 9.88 0.95
C LEU A 1075 -37.76 10.93 0.07
N LEU A 1076 -37.67 12.22 0.43
CA LEU A 1076 -38.24 13.31 -0.37
C LEU A 1076 -37.61 13.38 -1.76
N ARG A 1077 -36.28 13.23 -1.87
CA ARG A 1077 -35.58 13.18 -3.16
C ARG A 1077 -36.03 11.99 -4.00
N ALA A 1078 -36.19 10.81 -3.42
CA ALA A 1078 -36.70 9.64 -4.12
C ALA A 1078 -38.13 9.85 -4.62
N VAL A 1079 -39.00 10.49 -3.83
CA VAL A 1079 -40.38 10.78 -4.25
C VAL A 1079 -40.42 11.71 -5.47
N LEU A 1080 -39.54 12.71 -5.53
CA LEU A 1080 -39.48 13.71 -6.59
C LEU A 1080 -38.73 13.23 -7.85
N PHE A 1081 -37.56 12.62 -7.69
CA PHE A 1081 -36.65 12.36 -8.82
C PHE A 1081 -36.66 10.91 -9.29
N GLU A 1082 -37.45 10.02 -8.69
CA GLU A 1082 -37.72 8.71 -9.26
C GLU A 1082 -38.84 8.79 -10.30
N PRO A 1083 -38.58 8.43 -11.57
CA PRO A 1083 -39.54 8.62 -12.66
C PRO A 1083 -40.76 7.70 -12.56
N GLY A 1084 -40.66 6.59 -11.83
CA GLY A 1084 -41.77 5.64 -11.66
C GLY A 1084 -42.02 4.74 -12.88
N ALA A 1085 -43.21 4.15 -12.93
CA ALA A 1085 -43.59 3.22 -14.00
C ALA A 1085 -43.54 3.88 -15.39
N TRP A 1086 -43.01 3.14 -16.36
CA TRP A 1086 -42.76 3.64 -17.72
C TRP A 1086 -43.66 2.96 -18.75
N ILE A 1087 -44.09 3.72 -19.76
CA ILE A 1087 -44.83 3.24 -20.91
C ILE A 1087 -44.24 3.86 -22.19
N PRO A 1088 -44.14 3.12 -23.30
CA PRO A 1088 -43.65 3.68 -24.56
C PRO A 1088 -44.59 4.78 -25.09
N PRO A 1089 -44.06 5.78 -25.84
CA PRO A 1089 -44.85 6.85 -26.44
C PRO A 1089 -45.99 6.35 -27.34
N SER A 1090 -45.76 5.27 -28.08
CA SER A 1090 -46.74 4.61 -28.96
C SER A 1090 -47.85 3.87 -28.21
N GLY A 1091 -47.67 3.62 -26.91
CA GLY A 1091 -48.60 2.86 -26.07
C GLY A 1091 -49.56 3.71 -25.23
N HIS A 1092 -49.58 5.04 -25.40
CA HIS A 1092 -50.48 5.92 -24.65
C HIS A 1092 -51.94 5.67 -25.04
N GLN A 1093 -52.70 5.09 -24.11
CA GLN A 1093 -54.16 4.97 -24.22
C GLN A 1093 -54.83 5.82 -23.12
N PRO A 1094 -55.96 6.49 -23.43
CA PRO A 1094 -56.69 7.25 -22.42
C PRO A 1094 -57.19 6.29 -21.33
N VAL A 1095 -56.95 6.66 -20.07
CA VAL A 1095 -57.39 5.87 -18.93
C VAL A 1095 -58.91 5.97 -18.83
N THR A 1096 -59.62 4.86 -19.10
CA THR A 1096 -61.08 4.79 -19.06
C THR A 1096 -61.63 4.25 -17.74
N LEU A 1097 -60.77 3.62 -16.92
CA LEU A 1097 -61.12 3.04 -15.63
C LEU A 1097 -60.12 3.49 -14.57
N VAL A 1098 -60.63 3.96 -13.43
CA VAL A 1098 -59.78 4.28 -12.27
C VAL A 1098 -59.14 2.97 -11.77
N PRO A 1099 -57.81 2.89 -11.66
CA PRO A 1099 -57.15 1.68 -11.17
C PRO A 1099 -57.63 1.34 -9.76
N VAL A 1100 -58.18 0.13 -9.59
CA VAL A 1100 -58.60 -0.36 -8.28
C VAL A 1100 -57.35 -0.78 -7.52
N ARG A 1101 -57.14 -0.22 -6.32
CA ARG A 1101 -56.08 -0.67 -5.41
C ARG A 1101 -56.39 -2.10 -4.97
N ARG A 1102 -55.42 -3.00 -5.12
CA ARG A 1102 -55.54 -4.43 -4.76
C ARG A 1102 -54.40 -4.81 -3.84
N THR A 1103 -54.68 -5.66 -2.86
CA THR A 1103 -53.62 -6.27 -2.02
C THR A 1103 -52.75 -7.22 -2.86
N ALA A 1104 -51.57 -7.58 -2.36
CA ALA A 1104 -50.65 -8.51 -3.03
C ALA A 1104 -51.33 -9.83 -3.40
N GLU A 1105 -52.16 -10.34 -2.48
CA GLU A 1105 -52.90 -11.58 -2.65
C GLU A 1105 -54.03 -11.43 -3.67
N GLN A 1106 -54.79 -10.34 -3.64
CA GLN A 1106 -55.81 -10.03 -4.65
C GLN A 1106 -55.19 -9.85 -6.05
N LYS A 1107 -54.00 -9.25 -6.13
CA LYS A 1107 -53.23 -9.11 -7.37
C LYS A 1107 -52.81 -10.48 -7.90
N ARG A 1108 -52.23 -11.34 -7.04
CA ARG A 1108 -51.84 -12.71 -7.39
C ARG A 1108 -53.04 -13.57 -7.81
N GLN A 1109 -54.15 -13.53 -7.07
CA GLN A 1109 -55.38 -14.26 -7.41
C GLN A 1109 -55.95 -13.80 -8.74
N ASN A 1110 -55.92 -12.49 -9.01
CA ASN A 1110 -56.36 -11.95 -10.29
C ASN A 1110 -55.41 -12.30 -11.45
N ASP A 1111 -54.10 -12.32 -11.22
CA ASP A 1111 -53.12 -12.74 -12.23
C ASP A 1111 -53.28 -14.22 -12.57
N ILE A 1112 -53.54 -15.07 -11.57
CA ILE A 1112 -53.88 -16.49 -11.75
C ILE A 1112 -55.22 -16.63 -12.51
N ALA A 1113 -56.25 -15.88 -12.12
CA ALA A 1113 -57.54 -15.88 -12.81
C ALA A 1113 -57.41 -15.42 -14.27
N ASN A 1114 -56.53 -14.45 -14.53
CA ASN A 1114 -56.21 -13.95 -15.87
C ASN A 1114 -55.43 -14.98 -16.71
N MET A 1115 -54.45 -15.69 -16.10
CA MET A 1115 -53.73 -16.79 -16.77
C MET A 1115 -54.66 -17.94 -17.15
N LEU A 1116 -55.64 -18.26 -16.32
CA LEU A 1116 -56.59 -19.35 -16.56
C LEU A 1116 -57.64 -19.01 -17.64
N ASN A 1117 -57.83 -17.73 -17.98
CA ASN A 1117 -58.90 -17.29 -18.87
C ASN A 1117 -58.38 -16.98 -20.29
N ALA A 1118 -58.23 -18.03 -21.10
CA ALA A 1118 -57.64 -17.96 -22.45
C ALA A 1118 -58.34 -16.99 -23.44
N LYS A 1119 -59.60 -16.62 -23.19
CA LYS A 1119 -60.32 -15.61 -24.01
C LYS A 1119 -59.83 -14.18 -23.76
N ARG A 1120 -59.54 -13.82 -22.50
CA ARG A 1120 -59.00 -12.49 -22.14
C ARG A 1120 -57.55 -12.31 -22.61
N ALA A 1121 -56.74 -13.37 -22.54
CA ALA A 1121 -55.39 -13.37 -23.08
C ALA A 1121 -55.33 -13.13 -24.61
N ARG A 1122 -56.36 -13.57 -25.37
CA ARG A 1122 -56.46 -13.36 -26.82
C ARG A 1122 -57.02 -11.99 -27.22
N GLN A 1123 -57.78 -11.33 -26.35
CA GLN A 1123 -58.42 -10.03 -26.64
C GLN A 1123 -57.54 -8.82 -26.28
N GLY A 1124 -56.37 -9.02 -25.67
CA GLY A 1124 -55.46 -7.90 -25.37
C GLY A 1124 -56.07 -6.86 -24.41
N GLU A 1125 -57.15 -7.20 -23.71
CA GLU A 1125 -57.72 -6.39 -22.62
C GLU A 1125 -56.71 -6.39 -21.46
N LYS A 1126 -55.79 -5.41 -21.48
CA LYS A 1126 -54.96 -5.05 -20.34
C LYS A 1126 -55.85 -4.42 -19.27
N GLU A 1127 -56.69 -5.22 -18.61
CA GLU A 1127 -57.49 -4.79 -17.46
C GLU A 1127 -56.56 -4.49 -16.27
N GLY A 1128 -56.44 -3.20 -15.95
CA GLY A 1128 -55.58 -2.64 -14.91
C GLY A 1128 -54.61 -1.64 -15.51
N GLY A 1129 -55.12 -0.47 -15.93
CA GLY A 1129 -54.28 0.61 -16.45
C GLY A 1129 -53.24 1.01 -15.40
N ILE A 1130 -51.99 0.55 -15.57
CA ILE A 1130 -50.87 1.05 -14.77
C ILE A 1130 -50.70 2.51 -15.17
N LEU A 1131 -50.86 3.42 -14.21
CA LEU A 1131 -50.61 4.85 -14.41
C LEU A 1131 -49.10 5.04 -14.58
N ALA A 1132 -48.65 5.01 -15.83
CA ALA A 1132 -47.25 5.13 -16.21
C ALA A 1132 -47.05 6.33 -17.11
N THR A 1133 -45.86 6.90 -17.09
CA THR A 1133 -45.52 8.12 -17.85
C THR A 1133 -44.26 7.88 -18.68
N THR A 1134 -44.20 8.52 -19.86
CA THR A 1134 -42.98 8.49 -20.69
C THR A 1134 -41.84 9.30 -20.04
N PRO A 1135 -42.03 10.60 -19.71
CA PRO A 1135 -40.96 11.42 -19.14
C PRO A 1135 -40.82 11.28 -17.62
N GLY A 1136 -41.57 10.40 -16.95
CA GLY A 1136 -41.55 10.28 -15.50
C GLY A 1136 -42.57 11.15 -14.76
N LEU A 1137 -42.85 10.76 -13.52
CA LEU A 1137 -43.98 11.29 -12.74
C LEU A 1137 -43.85 12.78 -12.41
N PHE A 1138 -42.68 13.26 -11.99
CA PHE A 1138 -42.50 14.65 -11.58
C PHE A 1138 -42.68 15.66 -12.71
N LEU A 1139 -42.07 15.41 -13.88
CA LEU A 1139 -42.28 16.24 -15.07
C LEU A 1139 -43.73 16.25 -15.52
N ASN A 1140 -44.41 15.11 -15.37
CA ASN A 1140 -45.83 15.00 -15.68
C ASN A 1140 -46.71 15.79 -14.69
N GLU A 1141 -46.38 15.78 -13.39
CA GLU A 1141 -47.04 16.62 -12.37
C GLU A 1141 -46.77 18.12 -12.60
N LEU A 1142 -45.55 18.51 -12.99
CA LEU A 1142 -45.24 19.90 -13.35
C LEU A 1142 -46.05 20.37 -14.56
N LYS A 1143 -46.33 19.48 -15.51
CA LYS A 1143 -47.14 19.77 -16.70
C LYS A 1143 -48.63 19.90 -16.39
N HIS A 1144 -49.17 19.04 -15.53
CA HIS A 1144 -50.63 18.90 -15.34
C HIS A 1144 -51.16 19.50 -14.03
N ALA A 1145 -50.35 19.57 -12.97
CA ALA A 1145 -50.74 20.08 -11.65
C ALA A 1145 -49.64 20.94 -10.97
N PRO A 1146 -49.05 21.94 -11.65
CA PRO A 1146 -47.88 22.67 -11.14
C PRO A 1146 -48.12 23.36 -9.78
N LYS A 1147 -49.34 23.88 -9.54
CA LYS A 1147 -49.68 24.57 -8.29
C LYS A 1147 -49.59 23.65 -7.05
N GLY A 1148 -49.97 22.39 -7.19
CA GLY A 1148 -49.97 21.42 -6.09
C GLY A 1148 -48.57 20.96 -5.66
N VAL A 1149 -47.55 21.25 -6.48
CA VAL A 1149 -46.18 20.82 -6.26
C VAL A 1149 -45.25 22.02 -6.02
N LEU A 1150 -45.30 23.03 -6.89
CA LEU A 1150 -44.42 24.20 -6.80
C LEU A 1150 -44.75 25.11 -5.62
N GLY A 1151 -46.03 25.27 -5.27
CA GLY A 1151 -46.43 26.09 -4.12
C GLY A 1151 -45.80 25.60 -2.81
N PRO A 1152 -46.00 24.31 -2.45
CA PRO A 1152 -45.33 23.69 -1.32
C PRO A 1152 -43.79 23.72 -1.38
N LEU A 1153 -43.17 23.47 -2.54
CA LEU A 1153 -41.70 23.55 -2.70
C LEU A 1153 -41.17 24.96 -2.43
N LEU A 1154 -41.82 25.99 -2.98
CA LEU A 1154 -41.44 27.39 -2.76
C LEU A 1154 -41.54 27.79 -1.28
N ALA A 1155 -42.56 27.31 -0.56
CA ALA A 1155 -42.68 27.54 0.87
C ALA A 1155 -41.48 26.96 1.64
N MET A 1156 -41.05 25.75 1.30
CA MET A 1156 -39.83 25.14 1.89
C MET A 1156 -38.56 25.91 1.49
N PHE A 1157 -38.45 26.38 0.25
CA PHE A 1157 -37.29 27.15 -0.21
C PHE A 1157 -37.18 28.52 0.48
N HIS A 1158 -38.31 29.17 0.79
CA HIS A 1158 -38.27 30.43 1.55
C HIS A 1158 -37.86 30.22 3.01
N SER A 1159 -38.05 29.02 3.58
CA SER A 1159 -37.73 28.73 4.99
C SER A 1159 -36.24 28.90 5.32
N ILE A 1160 -35.34 28.73 4.35
CA ILE A 1160 -33.89 28.88 4.58
C ILE A 1160 -33.42 30.35 4.55
N SER A 1161 -34.26 31.29 4.11
CA SER A 1161 -33.89 32.72 4.05
C SER A 1161 -33.59 33.29 5.44
N ASP A 1162 -34.29 32.79 6.46
CA ASP A 1162 -34.10 33.19 7.85
C ASP A 1162 -32.84 32.57 8.49
N MET A 1163 -32.37 31.43 7.95
CA MET A 1163 -31.20 30.68 8.44
C MET A 1163 -29.88 31.07 7.76
N ALA A 1164 -29.90 32.00 6.80
CA ALA A 1164 -28.76 32.34 5.94
C ALA A 1164 -27.51 32.89 6.66
N LYS A 1165 -27.61 33.23 7.96
CA LYS A 1165 -26.49 33.76 8.76
C LYS A 1165 -25.76 32.67 9.59
N ALA A 1166 -26.13 31.40 9.45
CA ALA A 1166 -25.54 30.32 10.24
C ALA A 1166 -24.05 30.07 9.89
N PRO A 1167 -23.20 29.70 10.86
CA PRO A 1167 -21.79 29.40 10.61
C PRO A 1167 -21.63 28.12 9.78
N VAL A 1168 -20.62 28.08 8.90
CA VAL A 1168 -20.37 27.01 7.91
C VAL A 1168 -20.20 25.61 8.54
N ASN A 1169 -19.83 25.55 9.83
CA ASN A 1169 -19.60 24.29 10.54
C ASN A 1169 -20.84 23.74 11.27
N SER A 1170 -21.97 24.44 11.20
CA SER A 1170 -23.21 24.10 11.91
C SER A 1170 -24.07 23.09 11.12
N PRO A 1171 -24.93 22.30 11.79
CA PRO A 1171 -25.87 21.40 11.11
C PRO A 1171 -26.84 22.15 10.18
N GLU A 1172 -27.14 23.43 10.47
CA GLU A 1172 -27.92 24.33 9.63
C GLU A 1172 -27.29 24.52 8.24
N ALA A 1173 -25.96 24.56 8.15
CA ALA A 1173 -25.28 24.67 6.87
C ALA A 1173 -25.54 23.46 5.96
N SER A 1174 -25.58 22.25 6.52
CA SER A 1174 -25.89 21.02 5.77
C SER A 1174 -27.32 21.02 5.23
N TYR A 1175 -28.28 21.45 6.06
CA TYR A 1175 -29.68 21.60 5.67
C TYR A 1175 -29.87 22.66 4.58
N ILE A 1176 -29.24 23.83 4.70
CA ILE A 1176 -29.30 24.90 3.69
C ILE A 1176 -28.77 24.39 2.35
N LEU A 1177 -27.63 23.69 2.34
CA LEU A 1177 -27.06 23.11 1.12
C LEU A 1177 -27.99 22.07 0.49
N TYR A 1178 -28.67 21.26 1.30
CA TYR A 1178 -29.68 20.31 0.82
C TYR A 1178 -30.84 21.04 0.12
N ILE A 1179 -31.42 22.06 0.76
CA ILE A 1179 -32.54 22.82 0.20
C ILE A 1179 -32.13 23.56 -1.08
N ILE A 1180 -30.94 24.16 -1.12
CA ILE A 1180 -30.40 24.78 -2.34
C ILE A 1180 -30.23 23.71 -3.44
N SER A 1181 -29.67 22.55 -3.13
CA SER A 1181 -29.52 21.45 -4.09
C SER A 1181 -30.88 21.00 -4.63
N LEU A 1182 -31.90 20.93 -3.77
CA LEU A 1182 -33.27 20.57 -4.16
C LEU A 1182 -33.91 21.65 -5.07
N ALA A 1183 -33.67 22.93 -4.77
CA ALA A 1183 -34.15 24.05 -5.57
C ALA A 1183 -33.52 24.05 -6.97
N VAL A 1184 -32.19 23.91 -7.06
CA VAL A 1184 -31.46 23.86 -8.34
C VAL A 1184 -31.93 22.68 -9.20
N ALA A 1185 -32.13 21.50 -8.58
CA ALA A 1185 -32.65 20.34 -9.29
C ALA A 1185 -34.09 20.55 -9.81
N THR A 1186 -34.94 21.21 -9.00
CA THR A 1186 -36.31 21.54 -9.38
C THR A 1186 -36.34 22.56 -10.52
N GLU A 1187 -35.48 23.58 -10.47
CA GLU A 1187 -35.31 24.60 -11.51
C GLU A 1187 -34.88 23.97 -12.84
N ALA A 1188 -33.88 23.09 -12.83
CA ALA A 1188 -33.43 22.39 -14.03
C ALA A 1188 -34.58 21.60 -14.72
N MET A 1189 -35.44 20.94 -13.94
CA MET A 1189 -36.62 20.26 -14.47
C MET A 1189 -37.65 21.23 -15.09
N LEU A 1190 -37.79 22.42 -14.52
CA LEU A 1190 -38.67 23.48 -15.04
C LEU A 1190 -38.13 24.10 -16.34
N GLU A 1191 -36.82 24.33 -16.44
CA GLU A 1191 -36.19 24.86 -17.65
C GLU A 1191 -36.40 23.93 -18.85
N MET A 1192 -36.25 22.62 -18.66
CA MET A 1192 -36.57 21.65 -19.69
C MET A 1192 -38.04 21.74 -20.09
N PHE A 1193 -38.97 21.77 -19.13
CA PHE A 1193 -40.39 21.93 -19.44
C PHE A 1193 -40.68 23.20 -20.24
N ALA A 1194 -40.07 24.33 -19.86
CA ALA A 1194 -40.22 25.60 -20.59
C ALA A 1194 -39.69 25.48 -22.03
N SER A 1195 -38.54 24.84 -22.23
CA SER A 1195 -37.96 24.64 -23.57
C SER A 1195 -38.85 23.76 -24.46
N GLU A 1196 -39.41 22.65 -23.92
CA GLU A 1196 -40.35 21.79 -24.65
C GLU A 1196 -41.66 22.50 -24.96
N ALA A 1197 -42.19 23.29 -24.01
CA ALA A 1197 -43.41 24.07 -24.20
C ALA A 1197 -43.24 25.16 -25.27
N ILE A 1198 -42.09 25.85 -25.30
CA ILE A 1198 -41.74 26.84 -26.32
C ILE A 1198 -41.58 26.17 -27.70
N ILE A 1199 -40.91 25.02 -27.79
CA ILE A 1199 -40.79 24.25 -29.04
C ILE A 1199 -42.17 23.75 -29.52
N GLY A 1200 -43.04 23.35 -28.59
CA GLY A 1200 -44.43 22.98 -28.86
C GLY A 1200 -45.26 24.15 -29.42
N LEU A 1201 -45.13 25.34 -28.84
CA LEU A 1201 -45.74 26.59 -29.34
C LEU A 1201 -45.25 26.96 -30.75
N PHE A 1202 -43.95 26.77 -31.04
CA PHE A 1202 -43.38 26.99 -32.39
C PHE A 1202 -43.82 25.94 -33.42
N ARG A 1203 -44.11 24.70 -33.02
CA ARG A 1203 -44.69 23.68 -33.92
C ARG A 1203 -46.18 23.92 -34.16
N CYS A 1204 -46.92 24.31 -33.12
CA CYS A 1204 -48.35 24.63 -33.22
C CYS A 1204 -48.60 25.85 -34.12
N THR A 1205 -47.72 26.85 -34.11
CA THR A 1205 -47.81 28.02 -35.00
C THR A 1205 -47.48 27.74 -36.47
N ARG A 1206 -46.79 26.63 -36.79
CA ARG A 1206 -46.59 26.18 -38.19
C ARG A 1206 -47.72 25.32 -38.72
N THR A 1207 -48.44 24.59 -37.86
CA THR A 1207 -49.59 23.77 -38.28
C THR A 1207 -50.93 24.50 -38.15
N CYS A 1208 -51.04 25.53 -37.32
CA CYS A 1208 -52.23 26.36 -37.20
C CYS A 1208 -52.18 27.55 -38.17
N LYS A 1209 -52.25 27.25 -39.48
CA LYS A 1209 -52.81 28.20 -40.46
C LYS A 1209 -54.25 27.91 -40.82
N HIS A 1210 -54.88 26.90 -40.20
CA HIS A 1210 -56.32 26.74 -40.25
C HIS A 1210 -56.88 26.29 -38.90
N THR A 1211 -57.91 27.03 -38.49
CA THR A 1211 -58.94 26.76 -37.47
C THR A 1211 -58.57 26.87 -35.98
N ASP A 1212 -59.02 28.02 -35.47
CA ASP A 1212 -59.71 28.27 -34.20
C ASP A 1212 -58.95 28.44 -32.89
N THR A 1213 -59.18 29.64 -32.36
CA THR A 1213 -58.82 30.24 -31.08
C THR A 1213 -59.49 29.54 -29.89
N ASN A 1214 -58.69 29.00 -28.97
CA ASN A 1214 -58.89 29.07 -27.51
C ASN A 1214 -57.63 28.61 -26.77
#